data_AF-A8G0H6-F1
#
_entry.id   AF-A8G0H6-F1
#
_cell.length_a   1.000
_cell.length_b   1.000
_cell.length_c   1.000
_cell.angle_alpha   90.00
_cell.angle_beta   90.00
_cell.angle_gamma   90.00
#
_symmetry.space_group_name_H-M   'P 1'
#
loop_
_entity.id
_entity.type
_entity.pdbx_description
1 polymer ?
#
loop_
_entity_poly.entity_id
_entity_poly.type
_entity_poly.pdbx_seq_one_letter_code
_entity_poly.pdbx_strand_id
1 'polypeptide(L)'
;MMMKKLIALAVLSAIGLAGCGSDSDSSTPPSTPEQPTPAPIYDNLDVHVEPNRQFDGLVRVYLGRWYPCTDDHPEMCADEMPTDYELPTTGSQTGTYGKPKDVNDRNKNKYYNASTSDDGKYYMEVHSDDIKAYLGTSSIREDIFVPGQYSILDVMLYVSSIRGDLEVTLGEFNTDLNTYDFTVSFDANGDGDFDDVAAGDYQDSENWYASYTYDQGDNLKIANPILDTLYERLDEFWVQPEMNIRFQPVSQAMRDRVKQMQRAEADRLKANGGKVILPSLSLSYLDGRRAPQFPASNFEVKAYNLRPDVYQPGVITLMDALMTAHHEYGVDIHFGYWPTLSTGATIDAYIITQVEGLRNGSEGFSGWGWVAGEGQSAVDFFNGPAWPKAGELVNGTAPYDSKTICHFLRDESGKLDETTAQECIDQWYSGYGGISLHRTADISVMVNPKEFVQMYWISSDYGSKYEMTEHNAFDNGLYPIYDIAEAAAPLESTHFGWGVADCGLCHGLTNTHLEGGDSPVLPDSTEPYFCASCHGGNGAPAGHGAVARCHFCHSKDKLMLNHGDASKNFPFDKVQCFGVTQRANELNGEMGPCADVVKSKDPTTKDMLDLYRHNGTTYGQQAASKQLTRGNSDWHTSETFPDPYSCITCHVSK
;
A
#
# COMPACT_ATOMS: atom_id res chain seq x y z
N MET A 1 26.49 35.83 -36.04
CA MET A 1 25.71 35.53 -37.26
C MET A 1 26.67 35.12 -38.38
N MET A 2 26.65 33.86 -38.81
CA MET A 2 26.91 33.45 -40.20
C MET A 2 26.28 32.07 -40.41
N MET A 3 25.79 31.78 -41.62
CA MET A 3 24.66 30.86 -41.82
C MET A 3 25.03 29.41 -42.16
N LYS A 4 24.18 28.50 -41.68
CA LYS A 4 24.14 27.05 -41.94
C LYS A 4 23.75 26.66 -43.39
N LYS A 5 23.97 25.35 -43.68
CA LYS A 5 23.22 24.41 -44.57
C LYS A 5 23.36 24.59 -46.10
N LEU A 6 23.18 23.56 -46.96
CA LEU A 6 22.85 22.10 -46.82
C LEU A 6 24.04 21.22 -47.34
N ILE A 7 24.17 19.88 -47.27
CA ILE A 7 23.33 18.64 -47.39
C ILE A 7 22.79 18.32 -48.81
N ALA A 8 23.29 17.23 -49.43
CA ALA A 8 22.50 16.15 -50.07
C ALA A 8 23.35 15.17 -50.94
N LEU A 9 23.46 13.90 -50.55
CA LEU A 9 23.68 12.66 -51.33
C LEU A 9 23.78 11.49 -50.32
N ALA A 10 23.52 10.20 -50.60
CA ALA A 10 23.10 9.51 -51.83
C ALA A 10 22.25 8.25 -51.47
N VAL A 11 21.65 7.62 -52.48
CA VAL A 11 20.84 6.39 -52.37
C VAL A 11 21.30 5.37 -53.43
N LEU A 12 21.26 4.07 -53.08
CA LEU A 12 21.35 2.86 -53.93
C LEU A 12 22.70 2.46 -54.61
N SER A 13 23.18 1.29 -54.15
CA SER A 13 23.50 0.10 -54.97
C SER A 13 24.89 -0.13 -55.63
N ALA A 14 25.56 -1.13 -55.05
CA ALA A 14 26.11 -2.35 -55.69
C ALA A 14 27.33 -2.28 -56.62
N ILE A 15 28.38 -3.06 -56.29
CA ILE A 15 28.67 -4.38 -56.91
C ILE A 15 29.96 -4.97 -56.30
N GLY A 16 29.90 -6.25 -55.91
CA GLY A 16 31.01 -7.21 -56.09
C GLY A 16 32.13 -7.28 -55.05
N LEU A 17 32.20 -8.40 -54.35
CA LEU A 17 33.23 -9.41 -54.60
C LEU A 17 32.78 -10.78 -54.06
N ALA A 18 33.02 -11.83 -54.84
CA ALA A 18 32.70 -13.20 -54.47
C ALA A 18 33.85 -13.84 -53.70
N GLY A 19 33.54 -14.53 -52.60
CA GLY A 19 34.46 -15.39 -51.88
C GLY A 19 33.72 -16.64 -51.40
N CYS A 20 34.01 -17.79 -52.00
CA CYS A 20 33.49 -19.07 -51.52
C CYS A 20 34.21 -19.48 -50.23
N GLY A 21 33.65 -19.12 -49.08
CA GLY A 21 33.99 -19.72 -47.78
C GLY A 21 32.95 -20.78 -47.44
N SER A 22 33.40 -22.02 -47.23
CA SER A 22 32.54 -23.16 -46.88
C SER A 22 32.69 -23.48 -45.40
N ASP A 23 32.23 -22.58 -44.53
CA ASP A 23 32.11 -22.84 -43.10
C ASP A 23 30.64 -23.00 -42.73
N SER A 24 30.31 -24.19 -42.24
CA SER A 24 28.97 -24.57 -41.82
C SER A 24 28.70 -24.14 -40.39
N ASP A 25 28.65 -22.83 -40.16
CA ASP A 25 28.16 -22.28 -38.90
C ASP A 25 26.63 -22.36 -38.87
N SER A 26 26.14 -23.44 -38.25
CA SER A 26 24.76 -23.51 -37.79
C SER A 26 24.57 -22.60 -36.57
N SER A 27 24.65 -21.29 -36.79
CA SER A 27 24.10 -20.31 -35.85
C SER A 27 22.59 -20.43 -35.87
N THR A 28 22.06 -21.27 -34.97
CA THR A 28 20.65 -21.22 -34.61
C THR A 28 20.32 -19.75 -34.31
N PRO A 29 19.28 -19.16 -34.92
CA PRO A 29 18.82 -17.85 -34.48
C PRO A 29 18.61 -17.89 -32.97
N PRO A 30 18.99 -16.85 -32.20
CA PRO A 30 18.66 -16.81 -30.78
C PRO A 30 17.17 -17.08 -30.67
N SER A 31 16.81 -18.15 -29.95
CA SER A 31 15.42 -18.58 -29.81
C SER A 31 14.66 -17.41 -29.22
N THR A 32 13.69 -16.87 -29.97
CA THR A 32 12.73 -15.91 -29.44
C THR A 32 12.26 -16.46 -28.10
N PRO A 33 12.42 -15.73 -26.98
CA PRO A 33 12.02 -16.22 -25.68
C PRO A 33 10.59 -16.75 -25.77
N GLU A 34 10.39 -18.02 -25.40
CA GLU A 34 9.08 -18.64 -25.49
C GLU A 34 8.15 -17.87 -24.56
N GLN A 35 7.17 -17.18 -25.16
CA GLN A 35 6.29 -16.29 -24.42
C GLN A 35 5.60 -17.12 -23.32
N PRO A 36 5.72 -16.73 -22.03
CA PRO A 36 5.25 -17.56 -20.94
C PRO A 36 3.80 -17.92 -21.14
N THR A 37 3.49 -19.21 -20.97
CA THR A 37 2.10 -19.69 -21.06
C THR A 37 1.28 -18.94 -20.01
N PRO A 38 0.12 -18.34 -20.37
CA PRO A 38 -0.72 -17.64 -19.41
C PRO A 38 -1.01 -18.51 -18.19
N ALA A 39 -0.95 -17.91 -17.00
CA ALA A 39 -1.27 -18.61 -15.76
C ALA A 39 -2.67 -19.22 -15.86
N PRO A 40 -2.90 -20.46 -15.40
CA PRO A 40 -4.22 -21.05 -15.40
C PRO A 40 -5.15 -20.25 -14.48
N ILE A 41 -6.45 -20.29 -14.77
CA ILE A 41 -7.44 -19.66 -13.88
C ILE A 41 -7.52 -20.48 -12.59
N TYR A 42 -7.14 -19.86 -11.47
CA TYR A 42 -7.25 -20.44 -10.13
C TYR A 42 -8.60 -20.09 -9.51
N ASP A 43 -9.17 -21.04 -8.76
CA ASP A 43 -10.54 -21.01 -8.23
C ASP A 43 -10.70 -20.13 -6.98
N ASN A 44 -9.62 -19.82 -6.28
CA ASN A 44 -9.59 -18.90 -5.14
C ASN A 44 -9.27 -17.43 -5.51
N LEU A 45 -9.21 -17.11 -6.80
CA LEU A 45 -9.18 -15.72 -7.27
C LEU A 45 -10.62 -15.24 -7.48
N ASP A 46 -11.13 -14.43 -6.54
CA ASP A 46 -12.48 -13.86 -6.57
C ASP A 46 -12.71 -12.97 -7.82
N VAL A 47 -11.64 -12.37 -8.35
CA VAL A 47 -11.62 -11.66 -9.63
C VAL A 47 -10.52 -12.22 -10.51
N HIS A 48 -10.87 -12.69 -11.70
CA HIS A 48 -9.88 -13.00 -12.74
C HIS A 48 -9.51 -11.72 -13.49
N VAL A 49 -8.27 -11.27 -13.32
CA VAL A 49 -7.67 -10.17 -14.08
C VAL A 49 -6.48 -10.69 -14.88
N GLU A 50 -6.11 -9.97 -15.93
CA GLU A 50 -4.80 -10.08 -16.57
C GLU A 50 -3.99 -8.85 -16.12
N PRO A 51 -3.11 -8.96 -15.11
CA PRO A 51 -2.27 -7.85 -14.70
C PRO A 51 -1.40 -7.37 -15.86
N ASN A 52 -1.29 -6.06 -16.01
CA ASN A 52 -0.53 -5.41 -17.07
C ASN A 52 0.04 -4.07 -16.56
N ARG A 53 0.64 -4.09 -15.37
CA ARG A 53 1.22 -2.89 -14.78
C ARG A 53 2.44 -2.46 -15.59
N GLN A 54 2.35 -1.28 -16.20
CA GLN A 54 3.52 -0.59 -16.74
C GLN A 54 4.13 0.30 -15.66
N PHE A 55 5.46 0.36 -15.57
CA PHE A 55 6.13 1.32 -14.70
C PHE A 55 6.08 2.72 -15.35
N ASP A 56 4.95 3.40 -15.19
CA ASP A 56 4.69 4.72 -15.76
C ASP A 56 4.27 5.71 -14.65
N GLY A 57 5.04 6.79 -14.48
CA GLY A 57 4.74 7.84 -13.51
C GLY A 57 5.98 8.56 -12.97
N LEU A 58 5.90 8.98 -11.70
CA LEU A 58 7.03 9.53 -10.94
C LEU A 58 7.20 8.76 -9.63
N VAL A 59 8.41 8.75 -9.08
CA VAL A 59 8.75 8.24 -7.75
C VAL A 59 9.32 9.41 -6.95
N ARG A 60 8.89 9.56 -5.70
CA ARG A 60 9.32 10.65 -4.81
C ARG A 60 10.51 10.18 -3.99
N VAL A 61 11.68 10.74 -4.24
CA VAL A 61 12.92 10.36 -3.56
C VAL A 61 13.31 11.44 -2.55
N TYR A 62 13.59 10.99 -1.33
CA TYR A 62 14.16 11.79 -0.25
C TYR A 62 15.57 11.30 0.05
N LEU A 63 16.50 12.22 0.29
CA LEU A 63 17.85 11.92 0.77
C LEU A 63 18.02 12.33 2.22
N GLY A 64 18.83 11.57 2.94
CA GLY A 64 19.12 11.82 4.34
C GLY A 64 17.99 11.37 5.28
N ARG A 65 18.35 11.31 6.56
CA ARG A 65 17.48 10.88 7.65
C ARG A 65 16.43 11.94 7.99
N TRP A 66 15.26 11.49 8.41
CA TRP A 66 14.21 12.37 8.93
C TRP A 66 14.10 12.28 10.45
N TYR A 67 13.81 13.42 11.07
CA TYR A 67 13.51 13.55 12.49
C TYR A 67 12.26 14.42 12.69
N PRO A 68 11.50 14.27 13.79
CA PRO A 68 10.35 15.12 14.09
C PRO A 68 10.78 16.57 14.34
N CYS A 69 10.04 17.53 13.76
CA CYS A 69 10.12 18.95 14.11
C CYS A 69 9.95 19.12 15.63
N THR A 70 11.04 19.47 16.29
CA THR A 70 11.19 19.51 17.76
C THR A 70 12.21 20.59 18.13
N ASP A 71 12.37 20.88 19.43
CA ASP A 71 13.47 21.73 19.92
C ASP A 71 14.87 21.11 19.68
N ASP A 72 14.95 19.77 19.62
CA ASP A 72 16.15 19.01 19.24
C ASP A 72 16.43 19.06 17.71
N HIS A 73 15.38 19.18 16.88
CA HIS A 73 15.45 19.20 15.40
C HIS A 73 14.63 20.35 14.76
N PRO A 74 15.02 21.62 14.96
CA PRO A 74 14.33 22.78 14.38
C PRO A 74 14.48 22.86 12.85
N GLU A 75 15.49 22.22 12.27
CA GLU A 75 15.71 22.14 10.81
C GLU A 75 14.67 21.27 10.09
N MET A 76 13.96 20.40 10.82
CA MET A 76 12.87 19.59 10.28
C MET A 76 11.51 20.30 10.37
N CYS A 77 11.50 21.60 10.68
CA CYS A 77 10.30 22.41 10.79
C CYS A 77 10.03 23.23 9.51
N ALA A 78 8.77 23.29 9.08
CA ALA A 78 8.36 23.94 7.84
C ALA A 78 8.41 25.49 7.93
N ASP A 79 8.80 26.14 6.83
CA ASP A 79 9.00 27.60 6.73
C ASP A 79 7.76 28.44 7.11
N GLU A 80 6.55 27.93 6.90
CA GLU A 80 5.30 28.60 7.27
C GLU A 80 4.98 28.55 8.78
N MET A 81 5.86 27.99 9.61
CA MET A 81 5.72 27.95 11.05
C MET A 81 5.74 29.37 11.67
N PRO A 82 4.75 29.74 12.50
CA PRO A 82 4.74 31.02 13.19
C PRO A 82 5.99 31.22 14.05
N THR A 83 6.56 32.42 14.03
CA THR A 83 7.79 32.74 14.78
C THR A 83 7.60 32.78 16.30
N ASP A 84 6.35 32.78 16.78
CA ASP A 84 5.96 32.61 18.18
C ASP A 84 5.54 31.18 18.53
N TYR A 85 5.75 30.21 17.63
CA TYR A 85 5.45 28.81 17.88
C TYR A 85 6.44 28.17 18.86
N GLU A 86 5.92 27.60 19.95
CA GLU A 86 6.70 26.84 20.93
C GLU A 86 6.92 25.42 20.40
N LEU A 87 8.15 25.13 19.97
CA LEU A 87 8.53 23.81 19.48
C LEU A 87 8.27 22.70 20.53
N PRO A 88 7.84 21.50 20.11
CA PRO A 88 7.64 20.41 21.04
C PRO A 88 8.98 19.85 21.50
N THR A 89 9.17 19.76 22.80
CA THR A 89 10.23 18.94 23.38
C THR A 89 9.93 17.45 23.21
N THR A 90 10.95 16.63 22.97
CA THR A 90 10.84 15.16 22.96
C THR A 90 10.54 14.58 24.36
N GLY A 91 9.99 13.37 24.44
CA GLY A 91 9.88 12.60 25.69
C GLY A 91 8.48 12.39 26.25
N SER A 92 8.14 11.13 26.52
CA SER A 92 6.81 10.62 26.87
C SER A 92 6.13 11.24 28.11
N GLN A 93 6.90 11.72 29.10
CA GLN A 93 6.35 12.29 30.34
C GLN A 93 6.16 13.81 30.34
N THR A 94 6.91 14.54 29.51
CA THR A 94 6.94 16.03 29.53
C THR A 94 6.60 16.66 28.18
N GLY A 95 6.80 15.93 27.09
CA GLY A 95 6.76 16.41 25.72
C GLY A 95 5.92 15.50 24.86
N THR A 96 4.61 15.75 24.82
CA THR A 96 3.70 14.94 24.01
C THR A 96 3.82 15.31 22.54
N TYR A 97 4.86 14.80 21.88
CA TYR A 97 4.88 14.70 20.43
C TYR A 97 3.63 13.95 19.98
N GLY A 98 2.65 14.68 19.46
CA GLY A 98 1.37 14.14 19.04
C GLY A 98 0.22 14.07 20.05
N LYS A 99 0.29 14.67 21.24
CA LYS A 99 -0.92 14.95 22.05
C LYS A 99 -1.11 16.47 22.18
N PRO A 100 -2.32 16.99 21.90
CA PRO A 100 -2.63 18.40 22.13
C PRO A 100 -2.30 18.88 23.54
N LYS A 101 -1.73 20.09 23.69
CA LYS A 101 -1.78 20.81 24.98
C LYS A 101 -3.21 21.18 25.38
N ASP A 102 -4.10 21.50 24.41
CA ASP A 102 -5.52 21.79 24.63
C ASP A 102 -6.43 21.47 23.41
N VAL A 103 -7.65 22.03 23.32
CA VAL A 103 -8.56 21.89 22.16
C VAL A 103 -8.12 22.66 20.90
N ASN A 104 -7.22 23.63 21.04
CA ASN A 104 -6.74 24.51 19.98
C ASN A 104 -5.36 24.08 19.43
N ASP A 105 -4.67 23.18 20.14
CA ASP A 105 -3.33 22.69 19.83
C ASP A 105 -3.31 21.28 19.19
N ARG A 106 -4.46 20.77 18.72
CA ARG A 106 -4.62 19.33 18.43
C ARG A 106 -3.73 18.74 17.36
N ASN A 107 -3.18 19.54 16.45
CA ASN A 107 -2.31 19.07 15.37
C ASN A 107 -1.11 19.98 15.05
N LYS A 108 -0.85 21.05 15.80
CA LYS A 108 0.17 22.04 15.41
C LYS A 108 1.59 21.46 15.34
N ASN A 109 1.97 20.64 16.32
CA ASN A 109 3.27 19.95 16.34
C ASN A 109 3.50 19.02 15.13
N LYS A 110 2.41 18.58 14.47
CA LYS A 110 2.47 17.68 13.30
C LYS A 110 2.32 18.39 11.98
N TYR A 111 1.62 19.52 11.98
CA TYR A 111 1.47 20.43 10.84
C TYR A 111 2.84 20.83 10.29
N TYR A 112 3.73 21.31 11.16
CA TYR A 112 5.00 21.93 10.77
C TYR A 112 6.15 20.95 10.56
N ASN A 113 5.93 19.63 10.46
CA ASN A 113 7.03 18.77 9.99
C ASN A 113 7.31 19.08 8.51
N ALA A 114 8.58 19.20 8.15
CA ALA A 114 9.05 19.12 6.77
C ALA A 114 9.30 17.64 6.38
N SER A 115 9.43 17.34 5.08
CA SER A 115 9.88 16.01 4.63
C SER A 115 11.41 15.88 4.69
N THR A 116 12.11 17.00 4.53
CA THR A 116 13.56 17.16 4.60
C THR A 116 13.87 18.52 5.22
N SER A 117 15.12 18.79 5.56
CA SER A 117 15.55 20.11 6.04
C SER A 117 15.78 21.14 4.93
N ASP A 118 15.80 20.71 3.66
CA ASP A 118 15.89 21.56 2.47
C ASP A 118 15.42 20.73 1.27
N ASP A 119 14.16 20.90 0.86
CA ASP A 119 13.59 20.17 -0.28
C ASP A 119 14.31 20.52 -1.60
N GLY A 120 15.01 21.67 -1.68
CA GLY A 120 15.85 22.03 -2.82
C GLY A 120 17.14 21.22 -2.93
N LYS A 121 17.63 20.65 -1.81
CA LYS A 121 18.79 19.74 -1.79
C LYS A 121 18.38 18.26 -1.68
N TYR A 122 17.41 17.94 -0.82
CA TYR A 122 17.16 16.57 -0.35
C TYR A 122 15.88 15.92 -0.91
N TYR A 123 15.05 16.61 -1.69
CA TYR A 123 13.88 16.04 -2.36
C TYR A 123 14.03 16.04 -3.89
N MET A 124 13.48 15.02 -4.55
CA MET A 124 13.30 15.02 -6.00
C MET A 124 12.15 14.13 -6.47
N GLU A 125 11.61 14.45 -7.64
CA GLU A 125 10.69 13.60 -8.39
C GLU A 125 11.48 12.93 -9.53
N VAL A 126 11.55 11.60 -9.49
CA VAL A 126 12.21 10.77 -10.50
C VAL A 126 11.16 10.23 -11.44
N HIS A 127 11.20 10.58 -12.72
CA HIS A 127 10.26 10.03 -13.70
C HIS A 127 10.68 8.61 -14.14
N SER A 128 9.68 7.76 -14.35
CA SER A 128 9.89 6.38 -14.84
C SER A 128 10.65 6.33 -16.16
N ASP A 129 10.45 7.32 -17.02
CA ASP A 129 11.08 7.37 -18.34
C ASP A 129 12.58 7.71 -18.27
N ASP A 130 13.03 8.41 -17.22
CA ASP A 130 14.45 8.68 -17.01
C ASP A 130 15.19 7.43 -16.47
N ILE A 131 14.54 6.65 -15.60
CA ILE A 131 15.05 5.34 -15.16
C ILE A 131 15.18 4.40 -16.36
N LYS A 132 14.14 4.31 -17.20
CA LYS A 132 14.17 3.56 -18.48
C LYS A 132 15.25 4.08 -19.43
N ALA A 133 15.52 5.39 -19.46
CA ALA A 133 16.59 5.95 -20.30
C ALA A 133 18.00 5.59 -19.80
N TYR A 134 18.18 5.45 -18.48
CA TYR A 134 19.46 5.13 -17.84
C TYR A 134 19.79 3.63 -17.87
N LEU A 135 18.86 2.78 -17.43
CA LEU A 135 19.03 1.32 -17.38
C LEU A 135 18.61 0.60 -18.68
N GLY A 136 17.98 1.33 -19.60
CA GLY A 136 17.43 0.77 -20.84
C GLY A 136 16.13 0.01 -20.56
N THR A 137 16.18 -1.32 -20.71
CA THR A 137 15.00 -2.18 -20.51
C THR A 137 15.16 -3.13 -19.34
N SER A 138 16.28 -3.11 -18.61
CA SER A 138 16.63 -4.16 -17.65
C SER A 138 16.92 -3.60 -16.26
N SER A 139 16.35 -4.21 -15.22
CA SER A 139 16.84 -4.08 -13.84
C SER A 139 18.21 -4.75 -13.70
N ILE A 140 19.00 -4.35 -12.70
CA ILE A 140 20.18 -5.11 -12.25
C ILE A 140 19.86 -6.56 -11.84
N ARG A 141 18.58 -6.88 -11.52
CA ARG A 141 18.06 -8.23 -11.27
C ARG A 141 17.18 -8.70 -12.43
N GLU A 142 17.78 -8.89 -13.60
CA GLU A 142 17.13 -9.50 -14.79
C GLU A 142 16.55 -10.91 -14.51
N ASP A 143 17.02 -11.59 -13.46
CA ASP A 143 16.52 -12.87 -12.98
C ASP A 143 15.19 -12.76 -12.20
N ILE A 144 14.87 -11.58 -11.67
CA ILE A 144 13.62 -11.29 -10.97
C ILE A 144 12.64 -10.52 -11.85
N PHE A 145 13.07 -9.42 -12.47
CA PHE A 145 12.18 -8.47 -13.13
C PHE A 145 12.05 -8.71 -14.63
N VAL A 146 10.83 -8.56 -15.16
CA VAL A 146 10.62 -8.48 -16.61
C VAL A 146 11.09 -7.13 -17.16
N PRO A 147 11.37 -7.01 -18.48
CA PRO A 147 11.85 -5.77 -19.05
C PRO A 147 10.94 -4.57 -18.79
N GLY A 148 11.53 -3.45 -18.35
CA GLY A 148 10.83 -2.21 -18.00
C GLY A 148 10.35 -2.09 -16.55
N GLN A 149 10.65 -3.09 -15.70
CA GLN A 149 10.39 -3.08 -14.25
C GLN A 149 11.69 -2.95 -13.46
N TYR A 150 11.62 -2.31 -12.29
CA TYR A 150 12.81 -1.90 -11.54
C TYR A 150 12.64 -2.08 -10.03
N SER A 151 13.77 -2.21 -9.35
CA SER A 151 13.92 -2.31 -7.90
C SER A 151 14.20 -0.97 -7.21
N ILE A 152 14.20 -0.93 -5.87
CA ILE A 152 14.63 0.26 -5.12
C ILE A 152 16.11 0.57 -5.38
N LEU A 153 16.96 -0.45 -5.53
CA LEU A 153 18.39 -0.26 -5.81
C LEU A 153 18.62 0.29 -7.24
N ASP A 154 17.81 -0.10 -8.22
CA ASP A 154 17.82 0.51 -9.57
C ASP A 154 17.55 2.02 -9.53
N VAL A 155 16.56 2.46 -8.73
CA VAL A 155 16.28 3.89 -8.51
C VAL A 155 17.44 4.58 -7.81
N MET A 156 18.06 3.93 -6.82
CA MET A 156 19.21 4.49 -6.09
C MET A 156 20.42 4.72 -7.00
N LEU A 157 20.72 3.78 -7.90
CA LEU A 157 21.76 3.90 -8.91
C LEU A 157 21.44 5.02 -9.93
N TYR A 158 20.18 5.12 -10.37
CA TYR A 158 19.75 6.23 -11.22
C TYR A 158 19.95 7.59 -10.54
N VAL A 159 19.53 7.74 -9.27
CA VAL A 159 19.66 8.98 -8.52
C VAL A 159 21.13 9.37 -8.34
N SER A 160 22.02 8.41 -8.09
CA SER A 160 23.46 8.66 -8.09
C SER A 160 23.98 9.15 -9.46
N SER A 161 23.49 8.58 -10.57
CA SER A 161 23.94 8.96 -11.91
C SER A 161 23.64 10.42 -12.30
N ILE A 162 22.67 11.06 -11.64
CA ILE A 162 22.25 12.45 -11.89
C ILE A 162 22.70 13.44 -10.81
N ARG A 163 23.27 12.98 -9.69
CA ARG A 163 23.71 13.80 -8.57
C ARG A 163 25.22 13.87 -8.48
N GLY A 164 25.76 15.08 -8.34
CA GLY A 164 27.20 15.28 -8.10
C GLY A 164 27.62 15.04 -6.64
N ASP A 165 26.66 15.10 -5.72
CA ASP A 165 26.85 14.97 -4.27
C ASP A 165 26.43 13.60 -3.72
N LEU A 166 26.15 12.61 -4.58
CA LEU A 166 25.80 11.24 -4.19
C LEU A 166 26.43 10.21 -5.15
N GLU A 167 27.45 9.48 -4.69
CA GLU A 167 28.02 8.33 -5.40
C GLU A 167 27.53 7.02 -4.78
N VAL A 168 27.01 6.11 -5.59
CA VAL A 168 26.59 4.76 -5.17
C VAL A 168 27.42 3.73 -5.95
N THR A 169 28.36 3.09 -5.27
CA THR A 169 29.24 2.07 -5.86
C THR A 169 28.60 0.71 -5.69
N LEU A 170 28.12 0.12 -6.78
CA LEU A 170 27.61 -1.25 -6.79
C LEU A 170 28.76 -2.25 -6.67
N GLY A 171 28.67 -3.14 -5.68
CA GLY A 171 29.63 -4.22 -5.45
C GLY A 171 29.33 -5.48 -6.28
N GLU A 172 30.03 -6.58 -5.95
CA GLU A 172 29.70 -7.89 -6.49
C GLU A 172 28.40 -8.45 -5.86
N PHE A 173 27.79 -9.44 -6.53
CA PHE A 173 26.63 -10.14 -5.97
C PHE A 173 27.05 -11.01 -4.78
N ASN A 174 26.54 -10.67 -3.59
CA ASN A 174 26.88 -11.36 -2.36
C ASN A 174 26.08 -12.65 -2.22
N THR A 175 26.67 -13.78 -2.65
CA THR A 175 26.02 -15.10 -2.62
C THR A 175 25.68 -15.63 -1.22
N ASP A 176 26.20 -15.02 -0.15
CA ASP A 176 25.84 -15.37 1.23
C ASP A 176 24.60 -14.59 1.74
N LEU A 177 24.32 -13.41 1.17
CA LEU A 177 23.13 -12.61 1.49
C LEU A 177 22.05 -12.72 0.41
N ASN A 178 22.41 -13.19 -0.78
CA ASN A 178 21.60 -13.27 -2.00
C ASN A 178 21.08 -11.90 -2.48
N THR A 179 21.95 -10.89 -2.45
CA THR A 179 21.72 -9.49 -2.87
C THR A 179 23.04 -8.91 -3.39
N TYR A 180 23.00 -7.83 -4.15
CA TYR A 180 24.19 -6.99 -4.34
C TYR A 180 24.60 -6.28 -3.03
N ASP A 181 25.90 -6.22 -2.75
CA ASP A 181 26.47 -5.24 -1.82
C ASP A 181 26.60 -3.88 -2.53
N PHE A 182 26.59 -2.78 -1.78
CA PHE A 182 26.88 -1.44 -2.29
C PHE A 182 27.47 -0.55 -1.19
N THR A 183 28.17 0.50 -1.59
CA THR A 183 28.62 1.60 -0.71
C THR A 183 28.10 2.94 -1.22
N VAL A 184 28.01 3.93 -0.32
CA VAL A 184 27.54 5.28 -0.64
C VAL A 184 28.52 6.33 -0.15
N SER A 185 28.91 7.24 -1.04
CA SER A 185 29.51 8.53 -0.69
C SER A 185 28.47 9.63 -0.86
N PHE A 186 28.39 10.55 0.10
CA PHE A 186 27.38 11.61 0.12
C PHE A 186 27.96 12.91 0.68
N ASP A 187 27.87 13.98 -0.10
CA ASP A 187 28.31 15.33 0.25
C ASP A 187 27.11 16.11 0.84
N ALA A 188 26.95 15.94 2.15
CA ALA A 188 25.89 16.59 2.92
C ALA A 188 26.11 18.10 3.05
N ASN A 189 27.36 18.57 2.91
CA ASN A 189 27.71 19.97 3.10
C ASN A 189 27.64 20.82 1.81
N GLY A 190 27.95 20.24 0.66
CA GLY A 190 27.90 20.82 -0.69
C GLY A 190 29.21 21.46 -1.17
N ASP A 191 30.37 21.10 -0.61
CA ASP A 191 31.68 21.64 -1.02
C ASP A 191 32.35 20.87 -2.18
N GLY A 192 31.86 19.67 -2.48
CA GLY A 192 32.33 18.80 -3.56
C GLY A 192 33.37 17.75 -3.16
N ASP A 193 33.71 17.65 -1.87
CA ASP A 193 34.46 16.54 -1.28
C ASP A 193 33.52 15.65 -0.42
N PHE A 194 34.00 14.51 0.09
CA PHE A 194 33.19 13.52 0.82
C PHE A 194 33.71 13.25 2.26
N ASP A 195 34.54 14.14 2.81
CA ASP A 195 35.40 13.83 3.96
C ASP A 195 35.08 14.55 5.29
N ASP A 196 34.13 15.51 5.33
CA ASP A 196 33.70 16.15 6.59
C ASP A 196 32.53 15.42 7.28
N VAL A 197 32.87 14.37 8.03
CA VAL A 197 31.96 13.63 8.90
C VAL A 197 31.25 14.54 9.93
N ALA A 198 31.82 15.69 10.31
CA ALA A 198 31.18 16.63 11.24
C ALA A 198 30.14 17.53 10.55
N ALA A 199 30.27 17.76 9.23
CA ALA A 199 29.23 18.35 8.39
C ALA A 199 28.15 17.33 7.95
N GLY A 200 28.42 16.04 8.17
CA GLY A 200 27.49 14.95 7.88
C GLY A 200 27.82 14.18 6.60
N ASP A 201 29.04 14.34 6.07
CA ASP A 201 29.46 13.67 4.84
C ASP A 201 29.77 12.19 5.08
N TYR A 202 29.65 11.40 4.01
CA TYR A 202 29.96 9.98 3.99
C TYR A 202 30.89 9.67 2.83
N GLN A 203 31.88 8.82 3.04
CA GLN A 203 32.73 8.25 1.99
C GLN A 203 32.68 6.73 2.06
N ASP A 204 32.41 6.07 0.93
CA ASP A 204 32.41 4.61 0.75
C ASP A 204 31.64 3.84 1.86
N SER A 205 30.53 4.41 2.32
CA SER A 205 29.80 3.93 3.49
C SER A 205 28.87 2.76 3.16
N GLU A 206 29.09 1.60 3.79
CA GLU A 206 28.09 0.50 3.83
C GLU A 206 26.86 0.84 4.69
N ASN A 207 26.87 1.95 5.43
CA ASN A 207 25.85 2.30 6.41
C ASN A 207 24.72 3.14 5.78
N TRP A 208 24.17 2.70 4.65
CA TRP A 208 23.06 3.35 3.97
C TRP A 208 21.96 2.34 3.64
N TYR A 209 20.70 2.77 3.78
CA TYR A 209 19.55 1.93 3.44
C TYR A 209 18.32 2.75 3.02
N ALA A 210 17.26 2.06 2.62
CA ALA A 210 16.00 2.67 2.23
C ALA A 210 14.88 2.47 3.28
N SER A 211 13.94 3.40 3.24
CA SER A 211 12.60 3.28 3.84
C SER A 211 11.58 3.77 2.81
N TYR A 212 10.33 3.29 2.84
CA TYR A 212 9.35 3.61 1.79
C TYR A 212 7.90 3.75 2.31
N THR A 213 7.03 4.39 1.51
CA THR A 213 5.56 4.17 1.55
C THR A 213 4.98 4.27 0.15
N TYR A 214 3.75 3.77 -0.05
CA TYR A 214 2.96 4.05 -1.27
C TYR A 214 2.42 5.49 -1.27
N ASP A 215 1.80 5.91 -2.38
CA ASP A 215 1.25 7.27 -2.57
C ASP A 215 0.17 7.65 -1.54
N GLN A 216 -0.53 6.67 -0.97
CA GLN A 216 -1.67 6.86 -0.05
C GLN A 216 -2.92 7.52 -0.69
N GLY A 217 -2.85 8.08 -1.90
CA GLY A 217 -3.98 8.73 -2.59
C GLY A 217 -4.50 9.93 -1.81
N ASP A 218 -5.82 10.11 -1.71
CA ASP A 218 -6.40 11.23 -0.95
C ASP A 218 -6.14 11.17 0.58
N ASN A 219 -5.52 10.10 1.10
CA ASN A 219 -4.93 10.10 2.45
C ASN A 219 -3.64 10.96 2.55
N LEU A 220 -3.07 11.46 1.44
CA LEU A 220 -1.93 12.40 1.36
C LEU A 220 -2.07 13.69 2.18
N LYS A 221 -3.24 13.95 2.77
CA LYS A 221 -3.39 14.88 3.93
C LYS A 221 -2.37 14.59 5.03
N ILE A 222 -2.02 13.32 5.16
CA ILE A 222 -0.90 12.79 5.91
C ILE A 222 0.29 12.66 4.96
N ALA A 223 1.14 13.67 4.90
CA ALA A 223 2.40 13.53 4.18
C ALA A 223 3.43 12.81 5.07
N ASN A 224 3.13 11.57 5.51
CA ASN A 224 3.87 10.86 6.56
C ASN A 224 5.38 10.82 6.24
N PRO A 225 6.21 11.58 6.98
CA PRO A 225 7.63 11.70 6.65
C PRO A 225 8.46 10.55 7.23
N ILE A 226 7.88 9.84 8.21
CA ILE A 226 8.31 8.52 8.67
C ILE A 226 7.85 7.52 7.61
N LEU A 227 8.82 6.89 6.94
CA LEU A 227 8.56 5.83 5.99
C LEU A 227 8.82 4.47 6.65
N ASP A 228 8.24 3.39 6.12
CA ASP A 228 8.44 2.04 6.66
C ASP A 228 9.90 1.62 6.43
N THR A 229 10.64 1.41 7.51
CA THR A 229 12.06 1.03 7.46
C THR A 229 12.23 -0.41 7.00
N LEU A 230 13.04 -0.63 5.96
CA LEU A 230 13.16 -1.93 5.31
C LEU A 230 14.20 -2.85 5.96
N TYR A 231 13.89 -4.15 5.97
CA TYR A 231 14.86 -5.25 6.07
C TYR A 231 14.97 -6.07 4.76
N GLU A 232 14.00 -5.94 3.86
CA GLU A 232 13.99 -6.58 2.55
C GLU A 232 15.11 -6.03 1.64
N ARG A 233 15.69 -6.91 0.83
CA ARG A 233 16.77 -6.58 -0.12
C ARG A 233 16.28 -5.54 -1.14
N LEU A 234 17.06 -4.48 -1.32
CA LEU A 234 16.66 -3.34 -2.15
C LEU A 234 16.65 -3.67 -3.66
N ASP A 235 17.37 -4.72 -4.07
CA ASP A 235 17.40 -5.24 -5.43
C ASP A 235 16.26 -6.24 -5.72
N GLU A 236 15.56 -6.75 -4.70
CA GLU A 236 14.34 -7.57 -4.83
C GLU A 236 13.04 -6.74 -4.68
N PHE A 237 13.15 -5.52 -4.12
CA PHE A 237 11.99 -4.69 -3.79
C PHE A 237 11.46 -3.94 -5.01
N TRP A 238 10.36 -4.41 -5.60
CA TRP A 238 9.70 -3.77 -6.75
C TRP A 238 9.25 -2.33 -6.46
N VAL A 239 9.67 -1.40 -7.33
CA VAL A 239 9.24 -0.01 -7.31
C VAL A 239 8.00 0.19 -8.18
N GLN A 240 7.00 0.84 -7.59
CA GLN A 240 5.76 1.22 -8.24
C GLN A 240 5.71 2.75 -8.42
N PRO A 241 4.95 3.25 -9.42
CA PRO A 241 4.63 4.66 -9.54
C PRO A 241 4.07 5.25 -8.24
N GLU A 242 4.38 6.52 -8.02
CA GLU A 242 3.91 7.37 -6.92
C GLU A 242 4.40 6.94 -5.52
N MET A 243 5.25 5.92 -5.42
CA MET A 243 5.95 5.57 -4.17
C MET A 243 6.81 6.73 -3.64
N ASN A 244 6.87 6.80 -2.31
CA ASN A 244 7.81 7.61 -1.55
C ASN A 244 8.97 6.71 -1.11
N ILE A 245 10.21 7.07 -1.42
CA ILE A 245 11.42 6.33 -1.04
C ILE A 245 12.38 7.31 -0.38
N ARG A 246 12.96 6.94 0.77
CA ARG A 246 14.03 7.70 1.42
C ARG A 246 15.30 6.87 1.48
N PHE A 247 16.34 7.32 0.78
CA PHE A 247 17.70 6.82 0.94
C PHE A 247 18.37 7.59 2.07
N GLN A 248 18.80 6.89 3.11
CA GLN A 248 19.32 7.53 4.32
C GLN A 248 20.50 6.78 4.91
N PRO A 249 21.42 7.49 5.59
CA PRO A 249 22.40 6.84 6.44
C PRO A 249 21.68 6.11 7.58
N VAL A 250 22.10 4.88 7.86
CA VAL A 250 21.67 4.06 8.98
C VAL A 250 22.82 3.87 9.96
N SER A 251 22.55 3.39 11.17
CA SER A 251 23.63 3.03 12.08
C SER A 251 24.30 1.72 11.65
N GLN A 252 25.50 1.47 12.17
CA GLN A 252 26.14 0.17 11.98
C GLN A 252 25.25 -0.98 12.52
N ALA A 253 24.62 -0.82 13.69
CA ALA A 253 23.78 -1.89 14.23
C ALA A 253 22.55 -2.15 13.35
N MET A 254 21.97 -1.12 12.73
CA MET A 254 20.88 -1.27 11.77
C MET A 254 21.34 -2.02 10.51
N ARG A 255 22.48 -1.65 9.91
CA ARG A 255 23.09 -2.39 8.78
C ARG A 255 23.34 -3.86 9.14
N ASP A 256 23.96 -4.11 10.30
CA ASP A 256 24.31 -5.46 10.74
C ASP A 256 23.05 -6.28 11.04
N ARG A 257 21.97 -5.66 11.55
CA ARG A 257 20.66 -6.28 11.76
C ARG A 257 19.97 -6.64 10.44
N VAL A 258 20.01 -5.76 9.43
CA VAL A 258 19.53 -6.06 8.06
C VAL A 258 20.29 -7.27 7.47
N LYS A 259 21.64 -7.22 7.48
CA LYS A 259 22.49 -8.30 6.98
C LYS A 259 22.24 -9.61 7.75
N GLN A 260 21.92 -9.56 9.05
CA GLN A 260 21.54 -10.73 9.86
C GLN A 260 20.24 -11.38 9.34
N MET A 261 19.18 -10.60 9.07
CA MET A 261 17.91 -11.14 8.58
C MET A 261 18.09 -11.77 7.20
N GLN A 262 18.73 -11.06 6.28
CA GLN A 262 18.95 -11.53 4.91
C GLN A 262 19.81 -12.79 4.87
N ARG A 263 20.86 -12.88 5.71
CA ARG A 263 21.68 -14.09 5.84
C ARG A 263 20.87 -15.28 6.36
N ALA A 264 19.98 -15.08 7.34
CA ALA A 264 19.13 -16.16 7.85
C ALA A 264 18.21 -16.74 6.76
N GLU A 265 17.64 -15.89 5.89
CA GLU A 265 16.83 -16.32 4.75
C GLU A 265 17.67 -17.05 3.68
N ALA A 266 18.87 -16.55 3.37
CA ALA A 266 19.76 -17.14 2.37
C ALA A 266 20.36 -18.49 2.85
N ASP A 267 20.78 -18.58 4.12
CA ASP A 267 21.22 -19.84 4.74
C ASP A 267 20.07 -20.87 4.77
N ARG A 268 18.83 -20.44 4.98
CA ARG A 268 17.63 -21.29 4.89
C ARG A 268 17.41 -21.80 3.46
N LEU A 269 17.50 -20.94 2.45
CA LEU A 269 17.42 -21.35 1.02
C LEU A 269 18.48 -22.41 0.68
N LYS A 270 19.73 -22.17 1.13
CA LYS A 270 20.88 -23.05 0.93
C LYS A 270 20.72 -24.39 1.64
N ALA A 271 20.25 -24.39 2.89
CA ALA A 271 19.95 -25.60 3.66
C ALA A 271 18.84 -26.46 3.02
N ASN A 272 17.86 -25.80 2.38
CA ASN A 272 16.79 -26.45 1.62
C ASN A 272 17.19 -26.89 0.20
N GLY A 273 18.48 -26.76 -0.17
CA GLY A 273 18.98 -27.15 -1.48
C GLY A 273 18.50 -26.25 -2.63
N GLY A 274 18.33 -24.95 -2.37
CA GLY A 274 17.83 -23.97 -3.34
C GLY A 274 16.30 -23.91 -3.43
N LYS A 275 15.58 -24.54 -2.50
CA LYS A 275 14.11 -24.54 -2.44
C LYS A 275 13.58 -23.53 -1.44
N VAL A 276 12.57 -22.76 -1.84
CA VAL A 276 11.79 -21.93 -0.93
C VAL A 276 10.83 -22.84 -0.15
N ILE A 277 11.22 -23.18 1.09
CA ILE A 277 10.36 -23.92 2.03
C ILE A 277 9.97 -22.95 3.14
N LEU A 278 8.67 -22.71 3.32
CA LEU A 278 8.15 -21.90 4.41
C LEU A 278 8.02 -22.77 5.67
N PRO A 279 8.74 -22.47 6.78
CA PRO A 279 8.65 -23.26 8.01
C PRO A 279 7.27 -23.19 8.68
N SER A 280 6.60 -22.04 8.68
CA SER A 280 5.33 -21.84 9.37
C SER A 280 4.41 -20.84 8.65
N LEU A 281 3.18 -21.26 8.34
CA LEU A 281 2.04 -20.37 8.11
C LEU A 281 1.16 -20.39 9.37
N SER A 282 0.79 -19.21 9.87
CA SER A 282 -0.08 -19.07 11.05
C SER A 282 -1.23 -18.09 10.81
N LEU A 283 -2.37 -18.36 11.44
CA LEU A 283 -3.56 -17.49 11.43
C LEU A 283 -3.81 -17.00 12.85
N SER A 284 -3.95 -15.70 13.03
CA SER A 284 -4.20 -15.07 14.33
C SER A 284 -5.44 -14.20 14.29
N TYR A 285 -6.22 -14.18 15.36
CA TYR A 285 -7.46 -13.41 15.43
C TYR A 285 -7.34 -12.43 16.58
N LEU A 286 -7.13 -11.14 16.27
CA LEU A 286 -6.75 -10.13 17.27
C LEU A 286 -7.90 -9.72 18.19
N ASP A 287 -9.13 -10.08 17.85
CA ASP A 287 -10.33 -9.98 18.68
C ASP A 287 -10.54 -11.19 19.63
N GLY A 288 -9.68 -12.21 19.54
CA GLY A 288 -9.77 -13.41 20.36
C GLY A 288 -10.89 -14.39 19.97
N ARG A 289 -11.57 -14.24 18.83
CA ARG A 289 -12.68 -15.15 18.40
C ARG A 289 -12.25 -16.61 18.27
N ARG A 290 -10.96 -16.85 17.97
CA ARG A 290 -10.32 -18.17 17.85
C ARG A 290 -8.89 -18.07 18.38
N ALA A 291 -8.38 -19.15 18.96
CA ALA A 291 -6.95 -19.26 19.30
C ALA A 291 -6.10 -19.27 18.00
N PRO A 292 -4.81 -18.87 18.05
CA PRO A 292 -3.93 -18.95 16.88
C PRO A 292 -3.89 -20.35 16.27
N GLN A 293 -3.94 -20.43 14.94
CA GLN A 293 -3.91 -21.68 14.17
C GLN A 293 -2.61 -21.76 13.37
N PHE A 294 -2.17 -22.98 13.06
CA PHE A 294 -0.98 -23.27 12.25
C PHE A 294 -1.35 -24.24 11.14
N PRO A 295 -2.08 -23.79 10.09
CA PRO A 295 -2.71 -24.69 9.13
C PRO A 295 -1.71 -25.36 8.17
N ALA A 296 -0.52 -24.79 7.97
CA ALA A 296 0.55 -25.38 7.16
C ALA A 296 1.94 -25.11 7.77
N SER A 297 2.87 -26.05 7.62
CA SER A 297 4.25 -25.92 8.10
C SER A 297 5.21 -26.73 7.24
N ASN A 298 6.45 -26.24 7.11
CA ASN A 298 7.55 -26.87 6.37
C ASN A 298 7.19 -27.29 4.92
N PHE A 299 6.49 -26.41 4.19
CA PHE A 299 6.02 -26.69 2.85
C PHE A 299 6.85 -25.97 1.77
N GLU A 300 7.11 -26.67 0.66
CA GLU A 300 7.80 -26.10 -0.50
C GLU A 300 6.83 -25.23 -1.31
N VAL A 301 7.13 -23.94 -1.39
CA VAL A 301 6.33 -22.95 -2.11
C VAL A 301 6.48 -23.16 -3.62
N LYS A 302 5.37 -23.11 -4.35
CA LYS A 302 5.34 -23.21 -5.83
C LYS A 302 5.13 -21.83 -6.42
N ALA A 303 5.77 -21.52 -7.56
CA ALA A 303 5.49 -20.30 -8.32
C ALA A 303 4.23 -20.48 -9.16
N TYR A 304 3.21 -19.64 -8.92
CA TYR A 304 1.95 -19.56 -9.65
C TYR A 304 2.03 -18.56 -10.83
N ASN A 305 3.09 -17.72 -10.86
CA ASN A 305 3.35 -16.74 -11.93
C ASN A 305 2.19 -15.74 -12.14
N LEU A 306 1.62 -15.26 -11.03
CA LEU A 306 0.42 -14.40 -11.03
C LEU A 306 0.68 -12.95 -11.49
N ARG A 307 1.94 -12.53 -11.53
CA ARG A 307 2.40 -11.20 -11.97
C ARG A 307 3.42 -11.28 -13.12
N PRO A 308 3.05 -11.84 -14.29
CA PRO A 308 3.95 -11.93 -15.45
C PRO A 308 4.21 -10.56 -16.10
N ASP A 309 3.50 -9.52 -15.66
CA ASP A 309 3.73 -8.11 -15.96
C ASP A 309 4.88 -7.50 -15.15
N VAL A 310 5.26 -8.14 -14.03
CA VAL A 310 6.31 -7.65 -13.11
C VAL A 310 7.52 -8.59 -13.06
N TYR A 311 7.28 -9.90 -12.93
CA TYR A 311 8.32 -10.88 -12.59
C TYR A 311 8.57 -11.94 -13.67
N GLN A 312 9.82 -12.39 -13.73
CA GLN A 312 10.22 -13.52 -14.55
C GLN A 312 9.51 -14.82 -14.12
N PRO A 313 9.27 -15.76 -15.05
CA PRO A 313 8.68 -17.05 -14.70
C PRO A 313 9.51 -17.81 -13.65
N GLY A 314 8.86 -18.25 -12.57
CA GLY A 314 9.47 -18.97 -11.47
C GLY A 314 9.85 -18.11 -10.25
N VAL A 315 9.75 -16.77 -10.34
CA VAL A 315 9.87 -15.90 -9.16
C VAL A 315 8.74 -16.20 -8.18
N ILE A 316 9.10 -16.35 -6.91
CA ILE A 316 8.17 -16.63 -5.81
C ILE A 316 7.91 -15.35 -5.02
N THR A 317 6.65 -15.10 -4.72
CA THR A 317 6.15 -14.02 -3.87
C THR A 317 5.51 -14.58 -2.59
N LEU A 318 5.08 -13.71 -1.68
CA LEU A 318 4.30 -14.13 -0.52
C LEU A 318 2.92 -14.71 -0.92
N MET A 319 2.30 -14.18 -1.98
CA MET A 319 1.04 -14.72 -2.50
C MET A 319 1.20 -16.16 -2.95
N ASP A 320 2.30 -16.51 -3.61
CA ASP A 320 2.61 -17.88 -4.02
C ASP A 320 2.65 -18.87 -2.84
N ALA A 321 3.12 -18.45 -1.67
CA ALA A 321 3.10 -19.26 -0.45
C ALA A 321 1.68 -19.51 0.07
N LEU A 322 0.82 -18.48 0.00
CA LEU A 322 -0.58 -18.58 0.40
C LEU A 322 -1.41 -19.40 -0.62
N MET A 323 -1.13 -19.26 -1.92
CA MET A 323 -1.68 -20.10 -2.99
C MET A 323 -1.26 -21.57 -2.82
N THR A 324 0.01 -21.82 -2.48
CA THR A 324 0.49 -23.18 -2.16
C THR A 324 -0.25 -23.76 -0.96
N ALA A 325 -0.44 -22.97 0.11
CA ALA A 325 -1.21 -23.39 1.27
C ALA A 325 -2.67 -23.72 0.91
N HIS A 326 -3.29 -22.95 0.01
CA HIS A 326 -4.62 -23.26 -0.49
C HIS A 326 -4.67 -24.59 -1.26
N HIS A 327 -3.90 -24.72 -2.35
CA HIS A 327 -4.03 -25.85 -3.27
C HIS A 327 -3.39 -27.16 -2.76
N GLU A 328 -2.31 -27.11 -1.96
CA GLU A 328 -1.63 -28.32 -1.46
C GLU A 328 -2.01 -28.69 -0.02
N TYR A 329 -2.44 -27.73 0.81
CA TYR A 329 -2.74 -27.94 2.24
C TYR A 329 -4.21 -27.72 2.61
N GLY A 330 -5.04 -27.28 1.67
CA GLY A 330 -6.48 -27.13 1.87
C GLY A 330 -6.88 -25.97 2.80
N VAL A 331 -6.00 -24.98 2.95
CA VAL A 331 -6.30 -23.76 3.72
C VAL A 331 -7.24 -22.89 2.89
N ASP A 332 -8.38 -22.48 3.44
CA ASP A 332 -9.28 -21.59 2.70
C ASP A 332 -8.67 -20.18 2.69
N ILE A 333 -8.18 -19.73 1.54
CA ILE A 333 -7.57 -18.40 1.33
C ILE A 333 -7.97 -17.90 -0.06
N HIS A 334 -8.71 -16.79 -0.13
CA HIS A 334 -9.10 -16.15 -1.39
C HIS A 334 -8.42 -14.80 -1.59
N PHE A 335 -8.34 -14.39 -2.85
CA PHE A 335 -7.81 -13.10 -3.27
C PHE A 335 -8.75 -12.35 -4.20
N GLY A 336 -8.91 -11.06 -3.93
CA GLY A 336 -9.45 -10.08 -4.87
C GLY A 336 -8.32 -9.29 -5.53
N TYR A 337 -8.69 -8.32 -6.37
CA TYR A 337 -7.74 -7.40 -6.99
C TYR A 337 -8.15 -5.95 -6.71
N TRP A 338 -7.23 -5.13 -6.22
CA TRP A 338 -7.43 -3.70 -6.02
C TRP A 338 -6.75 -2.92 -7.16
N PRO A 339 -7.52 -2.21 -8.01
CA PRO A 339 -6.97 -1.42 -9.10
C PRO A 339 -6.56 -0.02 -8.58
N THR A 340 -6.94 1.06 -9.25
CA THR A 340 -6.98 2.39 -8.64
C THR A 340 -8.22 2.48 -7.74
N LEU A 341 -8.07 2.91 -6.49
CA LEU A 341 -9.18 3.08 -5.55
C LEU A 341 -9.92 4.41 -5.77
N SER A 342 -11.09 4.57 -5.15
CA SER A 342 -11.88 5.82 -5.25
C SER A 342 -11.20 7.05 -4.63
N THR A 343 -10.20 6.84 -3.78
CA THR A 343 -9.25 7.86 -3.26
C THR A 343 -8.16 8.26 -4.25
N GLY A 344 -8.16 7.70 -5.47
CA GLY A 344 -7.08 7.87 -6.45
C GLY A 344 -5.81 7.06 -6.17
N ALA A 345 -5.70 6.39 -5.01
CA ALA A 345 -4.55 5.54 -4.70
C ALA A 345 -4.44 4.39 -5.71
N THR A 346 -3.30 4.30 -6.39
CA THR A 346 -3.05 3.24 -7.38
C THR A 346 -2.40 2.04 -6.69
N ILE A 347 -3.16 0.97 -6.47
CA ILE A 347 -2.67 -0.25 -5.79
C ILE A 347 -2.23 -1.29 -6.83
N ASP A 348 -3.09 -1.58 -7.80
CA ASP A 348 -2.85 -2.46 -8.96
C ASP A 348 -2.19 -3.81 -8.59
N ALA A 349 -2.82 -4.48 -7.61
CA ALA A 349 -2.29 -5.65 -6.95
C ALA A 349 -3.36 -6.55 -6.31
N TYR A 350 -3.03 -7.82 -6.09
CA TYR A 350 -3.92 -8.79 -5.42
C TYR A 350 -3.95 -8.59 -3.90
N ILE A 351 -5.14 -8.72 -3.31
CA ILE A 351 -5.36 -8.55 -1.87
C ILE A 351 -6.08 -9.76 -1.29
N ILE A 352 -5.70 -10.17 -0.08
CA ILE A 352 -6.38 -11.25 0.66
C ILE A 352 -7.81 -10.79 0.95
N THR A 353 -8.82 -11.52 0.46
CA THR A 353 -10.24 -11.21 0.65
C THR A 353 -10.91 -12.11 1.66
N GLN A 354 -10.50 -13.36 1.80
CA GLN A 354 -11.07 -14.33 2.74
C GLN A 354 -9.99 -15.25 3.30
N VAL A 355 -10.14 -15.65 4.56
CA VAL A 355 -9.40 -16.79 5.14
C VAL A 355 -10.33 -17.58 6.07
N GLU A 356 -10.36 -18.91 5.95
CA GLU A 356 -11.13 -19.82 6.83
C GLU A 356 -12.61 -19.40 7.03
N GLY A 357 -13.28 -19.11 5.91
CA GLY A 357 -14.66 -18.65 5.77
C GLY A 357 -14.90 -17.19 6.17
N LEU A 358 -13.89 -16.47 6.64
CA LEU A 358 -14.02 -15.11 7.18
C LEU A 358 -13.50 -14.09 6.17
N ARG A 359 -14.40 -13.22 5.69
CA ARG A 359 -14.22 -12.37 4.51
C ARG A 359 -14.08 -10.90 4.90
N ASN A 360 -13.23 -10.13 4.21
CA ASN A 360 -13.03 -8.71 4.49
C ASN A 360 -14.35 -7.93 4.38
N GLY A 361 -14.56 -6.99 5.30
CA GLY A 361 -15.81 -6.24 5.40
C GLY A 361 -17.02 -7.06 5.87
N SER A 362 -16.84 -8.32 6.29
CA SER A 362 -17.94 -9.13 6.85
C SER A 362 -18.49 -8.58 8.16
N GLU A 363 -17.69 -7.79 8.90
CA GLU A 363 -18.07 -7.04 10.09
C GLU A 363 -17.52 -5.62 9.95
N GLY A 364 -18.24 -4.71 9.30
CA GLY A 364 -17.84 -3.29 9.24
C GLY A 364 -16.42 -3.07 8.66
N PHE A 365 -15.52 -2.39 9.38
CA PHE A 365 -14.10 -2.21 8.99
C PHE A 365 -13.18 -3.38 9.38
N SER A 366 -13.71 -4.60 9.45
CA SER A 366 -12.90 -5.81 9.65
C SER A 366 -12.13 -6.24 8.39
N GLY A 367 -10.98 -6.89 8.56
CA GLY A 367 -10.23 -7.46 7.45
C GLY A 367 -8.96 -8.22 7.85
N TRP A 368 -8.37 -8.90 6.86
CA TRP A 368 -7.10 -9.61 6.98
C TRP A 368 -5.91 -8.71 6.64
N GLY A 369 -4.91 -8.70 7.51
CA GLY A 369 -3.54 -8.28 7.21
C GLY A 369 -2.56 -9.43 7.34
N TRP A 370 -1.28 -9.17 7.07
CA TRP A 370 -0.21 -10.16 7.20
C TRP A 370 1.11 -9.52 7.63
N VAL A 371 1.97 -10.31 8.28
CA VAL A 371 3.40 -10.03 8.49
C VAL A 371 4.22 -11.25 8.11
N ALA A 372 5.45 -11.06 7.65
CA ALA A 372 6.36 -12.16 7.33
C ALA A 372 7.82 -11.76 7.44
N GLY A 373 8.66 -12.71 7.83
CA GLY A 373 10.09 -12.50 8.02
C GLY A 373 10.66 -13.45 9.06
N GLU A 374 11.59 -12.94 9.86
CA GLU A 374 12.25 -13.66 10.94
C GLU A 374 11.56 -13.35 12.29
N GLY A 375 11.21 -14.36 13.08
CA GLY A 375 10.50 -14.18 14.35
C GLY A 375 11.27 -13.35 15.37
N GLN A 376 12.60 -13.39 15.30
CA GLN A 376 13.48 -12.59 16.16
C GLN A 376 13.40 -11.07 15.93
N SER A 377 12.86 -10.60 14.80
CA SER A 377 12.71 -9.16 14.51
C SER A 377 11.28 -8.62 14.63
N ALA A 378 10.31 -9.48 14.95
CA ALA A 378 8.90 -9.11 15.15
C ALA A 378 8.64 -8.09 16.28
N VAL A 379 9.68 -7.77 17.07
CA VAL A 379 9.64 -6.92 18.26
C VAL A 379 10.70 -5.82 18.23
N ASP A 380 11.36 -5.59 17.08
CA ASP A 380 12.42 -4.58 16.95
C ASP A 380 11.87 -3.15 16.99
N PHE A 381 10.64 -2.95 16.49
CA PHE A 381 10.01 -1.65 16.23
C PHE A 381 9.05 -1.17 17.34
N PHE A 382 8.87 0.15 17.47
CA PHE A 382 8.07 0.78 18.54
C PHE A 382 6.58 0.90 18.21
N ASN A 383 5.73 0.18 18.94
CA ASN A 383 4.27 0.37 18.86
C ASN A 383 3.78 1.50 19.82
N GLY A 384 4.20 2.74 19.57
CA GLY A 384 3.95 3.89 20.44
C GLY A 384 3.60 5.20 19.71
N PRO A 385 2.67 6.04 20.23
CA PRO A 385 2.25 7.30 19.61
C PRO A 385 3.17 8.52 19.82
N ALA A 386 4.25 8.41 20.59
CA ALA A 386 5.07 9.57 21.01
C ALA A 386 6.57 9.23 21.01
N TRP A 387 7.38 10.15 20.47
CA TRP A 387 8.84 10.02 20.36
C TRP A 387 9.47 10.13 21.76
N PRO A 388 10.04 9.03 22.31
CA PRO A 388 10.58 9.02 23.66
C PRO A 388 11.95 9.70 23.71
N LYS A 389 12.43 10.03 24.91
CA LYS A 389 13.83 10.39 25.13
C LYS A 389 14.66 9.16 25.45
N ALA A 390 15.92 9.12 25.02
CA ALA A 390 16.86 8.04 25.34
C ALA A 390 16.88 7.71 26.85
N GLY A 391 16.92 8.72 27.71
CA GLY A 391 16.87 8.56 29.17
C GLY A 391 15.57 7.90 29.69
N GLU A 392 14.46 7.93 28.96
CA GLU A 392 13.23 7.23 29.36
C GLU A 392 13.30 5.72 29.08
N LEU A 393 14.04 5.30 28.05
CA LEU A 393 14.35 3.90 27.78
C LEU A 393 15.37 3.37 28.79
N VAL A 394 16.45 4.12 29.04
CA VAL A 394 17.49 3.75 30.02
C VAL A 394 16.90 3.52 31.41
N ASN A 395 15.91 4.34 31.82
CA ASN A 395 15.25 4.22 33.11
C ASN A 395 14.00 3.31 33.11
N GLY A 396 13.58 2.77 31.95
CA GLY A 396 12.37 1.96 31.83
C GLY A 396 11.07 2.72 32.17
N THR A 397 11.05 4.03 31.91
CA THR A 397 9.92 4.94 32.21
C THR A 397 9.11 5.34 30.98
N ALA A 398 9.55 4.98 29.76
CA ALA A 398 8.77 5.15 28.55
C ALA A 398 7.56 4.18 28.57
N PRO A 399 6.31 4.68 28.40
CA PRO A 399 5.08 3.89 28.61
C PRO A 399 4.83 2.80 27.55
N TYR A 400 5.69 2.71 26.52
CA TYR A 400 5.66 1.71 25.46
C TYR A 400 6.97 0.91 25.38
N ASP A 401 7.91 1.09 26.33
CA ASP A 401 9.12 0.25 26.42
C ASP A 401 8.72 -1.18 26.81
N SER A 402 8.83 -2.08 25.84
CA SER A 402 8.96 -3.50 26.11
C SER A 402 10.43 -3.86 26.10
N LYS A 403 10.86 -4.69 27.07
CA LYS A 403 12.23 -5.24 27.13
C LYS A 403 12.66 -6.00 25.87
N THR A 404 11.71 -6.30 24.97
CA THR A 404 11.94 -6.92 23.66
C THR A 404 12.41 -5.93 22.59
N ILE A 405 12.08 -4.63 22.72
CA ILE A 405 12.48 -3.58 21.77
C ILE A 405 13.98 -3.36 21.88
N CYS A 406 14.62 -3.30 20.71
CA CYS A 406 16.07 -3.19 20.53
C CYS A 406 16.89 -4.13 21.44
N HIS A 407 16.39 -5.34 21.72
CA HIS A 407 17.03 -6.25 22.67
C HIS A 407 18.47 -6.64 22.27
N PHE A 408 18.79 -6.59 20.98
CA PHE A 408 20.12 -6.83 20.42
C PHE A 408 21.13 -5.69 20.63
N LEU A 409 20.67 -4.48 21.04
CA LEU A 409 21.54 -3.37 21.46
C LEU A 409 21.86 -3.39 22.96
N ARG A 410 21.23 -4.28 23.73
CA ARG A 410 21.36 -4.31 25.19
C ARG A 410 22.67 -4.98 25.62
N ASP A 411 23.28 -4.45 26.67
CA ASP A 411 24.51 -4.98 27.27
C ASP A 411 24.31 -6.36 27.91
N GLU A 412 25.39 -6.96 28.43
CA GLU A 412 25.34 -8.24 29.16
C GLU A 412 24.41 -8.23 30.40
N SER A 413 24.02 -7.04 30.89
CA SER A 413 23.07 -6.85 32.00
C SER A 413 21.62 -6.64 31.54
N GLY A 414 21.37 -6.62 30.22
CA GLY A 414 20.05 -6.40 29.61
C GLY A 414 19.63 -4.92 29.57
N LYS A 415 20.57 -3.98 29.59
CA LYS A 415 20.32 -2.54 29.62
C LYS A 415 20.77 -1.83 28.35
N LEU A 416 20.11 -0.72 28.05
CA LEU A 416 20.60 0.31 27.14
C LEU A 416 21.29 1.39 27.97
N ASP A 417 22.31 2.01 27.39
CA ASP A 417 22.82 3.32 27.82
C ASP A 417 22.17 4.43 26.98
N GLU A 418 22.49 5.71 27.22
CA GLU A 418 21.86 6.81 26.50
C GLU A 418 22.18 6.80 24.99
N THR A 419 23.36 6.33 24.59
CA THR A 419 23.77 6.26 23.18
C THR A 419 23.02 5.16 22.43
N THR A 420 23.01 3.93 22.98
CA THR A 420 22.27 2.79 22.40
C THR A 420 20.76 2.96 22.49
N ALA A 421 20.25 3.70 23.49
CA ALA A 421 18.85 4.09 23.54
C ALA A 421 18.49 5.14 22.47
N GLN A 422 19.36 6.12 22.19
CA GLN A 422 19.12 7.06 21.10
C GLN A 422 19.19 6.35 19.74
N GLU A 423 20.19 5.50 19.51
CA GLU A 423 20.29 4.66 18.30
C GLU A 423 19.07 3.77 18.12
N CYS A 424 18.56 3.17 19.21
CA CYS A 424 17.31 2.40 19.20
C CYS A 424 16.14 3.24 18.65
N ILE A 425 15.99 4.46 19.16
CA ILE A 425 14.91 5.37 18.76
C ILE A 425 15.09 5.78 17.30
N ASP A 426 16.26 6.29 16.91
CA ASP A 426 16.48 6.85 15.58
C ASP A 426 16.23 5.82 14.46
N GLN A 427 16.63 4.56 14.66
CA GLN A 427 16.55 3.52 13.63
C GLN A 427 15.22 2.74 13.64
N TRP A 428 14.61 2.52 14.82
CA TRP A 428 13.44 1.65 15.00
C TRP A 428 12.15 2.34 15.45
N TYR A 429 12.16 3.66 15.68
CA TYR A 429 10.95 4.41 15.99
C TYR A 429 10.01 4.50 14.78
N SER A 430 9.16 3.49 14.66
CA SER A 430 7.95 3.46 13.85
C SER A 430 7.08 2.30 14.34
N GLY A 431 5.76 2.39 14.17
CA GLY A 431 4.86 1.26 14.36
C GLY A 431 4.97 0.19 13.27
N TYR A 432 5.67 0.50 12.17
CA TYR A 432 5.78 -0.29 10.96
C TYR A 432 7.22 -0.25 10.42
N GLY A 433 7.68 -1.37 9.87
CA GLY A 433 9.06 -1.61 9.51
C GLY A 433 9.46 -3.08 9.69
N GLY A 434 10.62 -3.45 9.14
CA GLY A 434 11.18 -4.80 9.22
C GLY A 434 10.28 -5.84 8.58
N ILE A 435 9.53 -6.58 9.41
CA ILE A 435 8.58 -7.63 8.99
C ILE A 435 7.13 -7.13 8.83
N SER A 436 6.85 -5.91 9.27
CA SER A 436 5.52 -5.28 9.28
C SER A 436 5.52 -4.10 8.33
N LEU A 437 5.52 -4.41 7.03
CA LEU A 437 5.55 -3.45 5.94
C LEU A 437 4.15 -3.37 5.31
N HIS A 438 3.69 -2.17 4.95
CA HIS A 438 2.43 -2.01 4.23
C HIS A 438 2.58 -2.48 2.77
N ARG A 439 2.36 -3.77 2.49
CA ARG A 439 2.46 -4.36 1.14
C ARG A 439 1.34 -5.36 0.85
N THR A 440 1.04 -5.55 -0.43
CA THR A 440 0.24 -6.69 -0.89
C THR A 440 1.11 -7.96 -0.99
N ALA A 441 0.47 -9.12 -1.02
CA ALA A 441 1.17 -10.40 -0.99
C ALA A 441 1.87 -10.71 -2.34
N ASP A 442 1.30 -10.26 -3.46
CA ASP A 442 1.73 -10.53 -4.83
C ASP A 442 2.96 -9.72 -5.28
N ILE A 443 3.35 -8.71 -4.50
CA ILE A 443 4.52 -7.86 -4.77
C ILE A 443 5.68 -8.14 -3.81
N SER A 444 5.43 -8.92 -2.77
CA SER A 444 6.39 -9.22 -1.72
C SER A 444 7.24 -10.41 -2.13
N VAL A 445 8.33 -10.14 -2.84
CA VAL A 445 9.26 -11.15 -3.35
C VAL A 445 9.81 -12.01 -2.20
N MET A 446 9.79 -13.33 -2.40
CA MET A 446 10.19 -14.35 -1.43
C MET A 446 10.99 -15.47 -2.12
N VAL A 447 11.89 -15.12 -3.04
CA VAL A 447 12.89 -16.05 -3.60
C VAL A 447 13.87 -16.55 -2.53
N ASN A 448 13.98 -15.81 -1.42
CA ASN A 448 14.57 -16.26 -0.16
C ASN A 448 13.43 -16.57 0.84
N PRO A 449 13.33 -17.79 1.40
CA PRO A 449 12.23 -18.17 2.29
C PRO A 449 12.32 -17.44 3.63
N LYS A 450 11.21 -16.85 4.08
CA LYS A 450 11.06 -16.29 5.43
C LYS A 450 10.96 -17.40 6.49
N GLU A 451 11.16 -17.09 7.77
CA GLU A 451 10.91 -18.03 8.87
C GLU A 451 9.42 -18.33 9.04
N PHE A 452 8.57 -17.31 8.88
CA PHE A 452 7.13 -17.45 9.02
C PHE A 452 6.35 -16.46 8.14
N VAL A 453 5.10 -16.82 7.88
CA VAL A 453 4.02 -15.90 7.49
C VAL A 453 2.94 -15.98 8.56
N GLN A 454 2.47 -14.84 9.04
CA GLN A 454 1.33 -14.73 9.95
C GLN A 454 0.26 -13.86 9.32
N MET A 455 -0.88 -14.45 9.00
CA MET A 455 -2.09 -13.70 8.65
C MET A 455 -2.81 -13.34 9.94
N TYR A 456 -3.32 -12.11 10.04
CA TYR A 456 -4.05 -11.65 11.23
C TYR A 456 -5.39 -11.02 10.86
N TRP A 457 -6.44 -11.42 11.57
CA TRP A 457 -7.77 -10.83 11.47
C TRP A 457 -7.90 -9.66 12.43
N ILE A 458 -8.45 -8.57 11.91
CA ILE A 458 -8.82 -7.37 12.64
C ILE A 458 -10.35 -7.23 12.58
N SER A 459 -11.00 -7.01 13.73
CA SER A 459 -12.45 -6.75 13.84
C SER A 459 -12.83 -5.30 13.51
N SER A 460 -14.13 -5.02 13.41
CA SER A 460 -14.70 -3.66 13.27
C SER A 460 -14.25 -2.67 14.36
N ASP A 461 -13.80 -3.14 15.53
CA ASP A 461 -13.24 -2.28 16.59
C ASP A 461 -12.04 -1.45 16.10
N TYR A 462 -11.33 -1.89 15.06
CA TYR A 462 -10.25 -1.11 14.45
C TYR A 462 -10.78 0.09 13.64
N GLY A 463 -12.01 0.00 13.12
CA GLY A 463 -12.77 1.11 12.56
C GLY A 463 -12.98 2.25 13.57
N SER A 464 -12.94 1.97 14.88
CA SER A 464 -13.10 3.00 15.94
C SER A 464 -11.89 3.94 16.05
N LYS A 465 -10.80 3.61 15.37
CA LYS A 465 -9.68 4.53 15.15
C LYS A 465 -10.05 5.64 14.17
N TYR A 466 -10.99 5.40 13.26
CA TYR A 466 -11.39 6.32 12.19
C TYR A 466 -12.80 6.95 12.42
N GLU A 467 -13.49 6.59 13.50
CA GLU A 467 -14.87 7.04 13.83
C GLU A 467 -15.84 6.98 12.64
N MET A 468 -15.85 5.83 11.99
CA MET A 468 -16.78 5.52 10.91
C MET A 468 -18.18 5.24 11.47
N THR A 469 -19.21 5.41 10.63
CA THR A 469 -20.60 5.12 11.04
C THR A 469 -20.98 3.64 10.93
N GLU A 470 -20.25 2.88 10.11
CA GLU A 470 -20.58 1.49 9.72
C GLU A 470 -22.04 1.30 9.26
N HIS A 471 -22.69 2.38 8.81
CA HIS A 471 -24.07 2.38 8.33
C HIS A 471 -24.28 1.47 7.11
N ASN A 472 -23.20 1.22 6.37
CA ASN A 472 -23.15 0.39 5.15
C ASN A 472 -22.47 -0.96 5.43
N ALA A 473 -22.87 -1.64 6.50
CA ALA A 473 -22.55 -3.04 6.80
C ALA A 473 -23.75 -3.91 6.41
N PHE A 474 -23.55 -4.95 5.59
CA PHE A 474 -24.66 -5.73 5.04
C PHE A 474 -25.46 -6.52 6.09
N ASP A 475 -24.83 -6.88 7.21
CA ASP A 475 -25.40 -7.72 8.26
C ASP A 475 -26.12 -6.92 9.37
N ASN A 476 -26.10 -5.59 9.30
CA ASN A 476 -26.69 -4.72 10.34
C ASN A 476 -28.23 -4.72 10.39
N GLY A 477 -28.88 -5.30 9.37
CA GLY A 477 -30.34 -5.44 9.29
C GLY A 477 -31.13 -4.15 9.04
N LEU A 478 -30.48 -3.04 8.64
CA LEU A 478 -31.14 -1.77 8.34
C LEU A 478 -32.03 -1.83 7.09
N TYR A 479 -31.58 -2.57 6.07
CA TYR A 479 -32.30 -2.76 4.80
C TYR A 479 -32.38 -4.25 4.46
N PRO A 480 -33.47 -4.71 3.80
CA PRO A 480 -33.59 -6.10 3.38
C PRO A 480 -32.64 -6.42 2.22
N ILE A 481 -32.07 -7.62 2.25
CA ILE A 481 -31.26 -8.19 1.16
C ILE A 481 -32.08 -9.35 0.59
N TYR A 482 -32.22 -9.40 -0.73
CA TYR A 482 -32.98 -10.45 -1.41
C TYR A 482 -32.02 -11.37 -2.16
N ASP A 483 -32.21 -12.69 -2.04
CA ASP A 483 -31.55 -13.63 -2.93
C ASP A 483 -32.27 -13.61 -4.29
N ILE A 484 -31.61 -13.13 -5.33
CA ILE A 484 -32.16 -13.10 -6.69
C ILE A 484 -32.37 -14.50 -7.30
N ALA A 485 -31.82 -15.57 -6.70
CA ALA A 485 -32.19 -16.94 -7.04
C ALA A 485 -33.65 -17.28 -6.67
N GLU A 486 -34.24 -16.54 -5.71
CA GLU A 486 -35.64 -16.64 -5.32
C GLU A 486 -36.56 -15.66 -6.09
N ALA A 487 -36.03 -14.90 -7.07
CA ALA A 487 -36.79 -13.91 -7.80
C ALA A 487 -37.95 -14.53 -8.61
N ALA A 488 -39.15 -13.94 -8.49
CA ALA A 488 -40.38 -14.54 -9.00
C ALA A 488 -40.52 -14.54 -10.55
N ALA A 489 -39.92 -13.55 -11.22
CA ALA A 489 -40.01 -13.32 -12.66
C ALA A 489 -38.68 -12.76 -13.21
N PRO A 490 -37.59 -13.55 -13.14
CA PRO A 490 -36.25 -13.09 -13.52
C PRO A 490 -36.25 -12.55 -14.96
N LEU A 491 -35.68 -11.37 -15.13
CA LEU A 491 -35.53 -10.76 -16.45
C LEU A 491 -34.63 -11.62 -17.33
N GLU A 492 -34.90 -11.58 -18.63
CA GLU A 492 -34.07 -12.19 -19.66
C GLU A 492 -33.36 -11.10 -20.48
N SER A 493 -32.26 -11.49 -21.15
CA SER A 493 -31.43 -10.60 -21.97
C SER A 493 -32.11 -9.97 -23.19
N THR A 494 -33.36 -10.33 -23.46
CA THR A 494 -34.22 -9.71 -24.49
C THR A 494 -35.04 -8.53 -23.97
N HIS A 495 -35.02 -8.25 -22.65
CA HIS A 495 -35.75 -7.14 -22.07
C HIS A 495 -35.15 -5.77 -22.43
N PHE A 496 -36.00 -4.78 -22.70
CA PHE A 496 -35.58 -3.41 -22.95
C PHE A 496 -35.08 -2.77 -21.65
N GLY A 497 -33.79 -2.46 -21.55
CA GLY A 497 -33.16 -2.03 -20.30
C GLY A 497 -32.40 -3.13 -19.55
N TRP A 498 -32.23 -4.31 -20.16
CA TRP A 498 -31.32 -5.34 -19.63
C TRP A 498 -29.90 -4.79 -19.42
N GLY A 499 -29.29 -5.07 -18.27
CA GLY A 499 -27.97 -4.55 -17.89
C GLY A 499 -27.96 -3.09 -17.41
N VAL A 500 -29.13 -2.47 -17.20
CA VAL A 500 -29.28 -1.11 -16.64
C VAL A 500 -29.77 -1.22 -15.19
N ALA A 501 -28.89 -0.92 -14.23
CA ALA A 501 -29.21 -1.10 -12.81
C ALA A 501 -30.14 0.01 -12.24
N ASP A 502 -30.14 1.19 -12.85
CA ASP A 502 -31.05 2.31 -12.57
C ASP A 502 -32.36 2.15 -13.34
N CYS A 503 -33.35 1.54 -12.68
CA CYS A 503 -34.69 1.32 -13.22
C CYS A 503 -35.41 2.63 -13.60
N GLY A 504 -35.07 3.75 -12.95
CA GLY A 504 -35.66 5.07 -13.19
C GLY A 504 -35.34 5.66 -14.56
N LEU A 505 -34.31 5.15 -15.25
CA LEU A 505 -33.99 5.51 -16.64
C LEU A 505 -35.00 4.95 -17.66
N CYS A 506 -35.70 3.87 -17.32
CA CYS A 506 -36.63 3.19 -18.23
C CYS A 506 -38.08 3.21 -17.74
N HIS A 507 -38.31 3.26 -16.43
CA HIS A 507 -39.63 3.19 -15.82
C HIS A 507 -40.02 4.51 -15.15
N GLY A 508 -41.19 5.04 -15.52
CA GLY A 508 -41.80 6.17 -14.81
C GLY A 508 -42.61 5.67 -13.62
N LEU A 509 -42.37 6.24 -12.45
CA LEU A 509 -42.95 5.87 -11.15
C LEU A 509 -44.47 5.62 -11.18
N THR A 510 -45.21 6.43 -11.95
CA THR A 510 -46.68 6.33 -12.08
C THR A 510 -47.19 5.21 -12.99
N ASN A 511 -46.32 4.48 -13.71
CA ASN A 511 -46.70 3.46 -14.69
C ASN A 511 -45.78 2.22 -14.69
N THR A 512 -44.92 2.01 -13.69
CA THR A 512 -43.95 0.91 -13.70
C THR A 512 -44.61 -0.48 -13.76
N HIS A 513 -45.76 -0.63 -13.09
CA HIS A 513 -46.63 -1.81 -13.21
C HIS A 513 -48.06 -1.33 -13.52
N LEU A 514 -48.62 -1.79 -14.64
CA LEU A 514 -49.97 -1.41 -15.08
C LEU A 514 -51.04 -2.15 -14.26
N GLU A 515 -52.20 -1.51 -14.06
CA GLU A 515 -53.35 -2.14 -13.39
C GLU A 515 -53.71 -3.49 -14.05
N GLY A 516 -53.68 -4.56 -13.24
CA GLY A 516 -53.97 -5.93 -13.70
C GLY A 516 -52.75 -6.85 -13.82
N GLY A 517 -51.53 -6.37 -13.55
CA GLY A 517 -50.37 -7.22 -13.25
C GLY A 517 -50.25 -7.57 -11.76
N ASP A 518 -49.51 -8.62 -11.43
CA ASP A 518 -49.32 -9.12 -10.05
C ASP A 518 -48.34 -8.27 -9.19
N SER A 519 -47.94 -7.08 -9.64
CA SER A 519 -46.91 -6.24 -9.00
C SER A 519 -47.49 -4.91 -8.49
N PRO A 520 -47.09 -4.44 -7.28
CA PRO A 520 -47.63 -3.23 -6.67
C PRO A 520 -47.15 -1.95 -7.36
N VAL A 521 -47.90 -0.85 -7.19
CA VAL A 521 -47.44 0.49 -7.58
C VAL A 521 -46.23 0.87 -6.71
N LEU A 522 -45.16 1.33 -7.37
CA LEU A 522 -43.88 1.62 -6.74
C LEU A 522 -43.84 3.04 -6.17
N PRO A 523 -43.32 3.27 -4.95
CA PRO A 523 -43.10 4.61 -4.42
C PRO A 523 -41.97 5.35 -5.16
N ASP A 524 -41.96 6.68 -5.05
CA ASP A 524 -40.97 7.58 -5.69
C ASP A 524 -39.51 7.29 -5.30
N SER A 525 -39.30 6.58 -4.18
CA SER A 525 -38.01 6.17 -3.62
C SER A 525 -37.77 4.65 -3.74
N THR A 526 -38.19 4.02 -4.84
CA THR A 526 -38.01 2.55 -4.98
C THR A 526 -36.56 2.19 -5.29
N GLU A 527 -35.94 1.51 -4.34
CA GLU A 527 -34.56 1.05 -4.42
C GLU A 527 -34.42 -0.20 -5.34
N PRO A 528 -33.30 -0.35 -6.08
CA PRO A 528 -33.11 -1.42 -7.08
C PRO A 528 -33.30 -2.85 -6.58
N TYR A 529 -33.01 -3.12 -5.30
CA TYR A 529 -33.19 -4.45 -4.72
C TYR A 529 -34.68 -4.89 -4.70
N PHE A 530 -35.63 -3.94 -4.58
CA PHE A 530 -37.06 -4.25 -4.69
C PHE A 530 -37.40 -4.75 -6.10
N CYS A 531 -36.90 -4.05 -7.12
CA CYS A 531 -37.01 -4.50 -8.50
C CYS A 531 -36.39 -5.89 -8.66
N ALA A 532 -35.20 -6.13 -8.12
CA ALA A 532 -34.49 -7.40 -8.19
C ALA A 532 -35.25 -8.59 -7.53
N SER A 533 -36.05 -8.36 -6.49
CA SER A 533 -36.91 -9.40 -5.90
C SER A 533 -37.96 -9.97 -6.87
N CYS A 534 -38.40 -9.18 -7.84
CA CYS A 534 -39.26 -9.62 -8.93
C CYS A 534 -38.44 -10.02 -10.17
N HIS A 535 -37.43 -9.23 -10.51
CA HIS A 535 -36.77 -9.22 -11.81
C HIS A 535 -35.37 -9.86 -11.85
N GLY A 536 -34.89 -10.41 -10.73
CA GLY A 536 -33.52 -10.90 -10.58
C GLY A 536 -32.47 -9.80 -10.73
N GLY A 537 -31.20 -10.17 -10.85
CA GLY A 537 -30.07 -9.22 -10.94
C GLY A 537 -29.99 -8.38 -12.22
N ASN A 538 -31.01 -8.37 -13.10
CA ASN A 538 -31.04 -7.64 -14.38
C ASN A 538 -29.76 -7.77 -15.25
N GLY A 539 -29.12 -8.93 -15.25
CA GLY A 539 -27.88 -9.17 -16.01
C GLY A 539 -26.60 -8.62 -15.38
N ALA A 540 -26.66 -8.19 -14.11
CA ALA A 540 -25.47 -7.90 -13.32
C ALA A 540 -24.50 -9.11 -13.32
N PRO A 541 -23.18 -8.88 -13.44
CA PRO A 541 -22.20 -9.94 -13.24
C PRO A 541 -22.25 -10.47 -11.80
N ALA A 542 -21.86 -11.74 -11.62
CA ALA A 542 -21.71 -12.31 -10.28
C ALA A 542 -20.76 -11.46 -9.42
N GLY A 543 -21.05 -11.37 -8.13
CA GLY A 543 -20.22 -10.64 -7.18
C GLY A 543 -18.90 -11.37 -6.93
N HIS A 544 -17.83 -10.59 -6.78
CA HIS A 544 -16.49 -11.09 -6.45
C HIS A 544 -16.24 -11.10 -4.93
N GLY A 545 -17.26 -11.46 -4.15
CA GLY A 545 -17.17 -11.60 -2.70
C GLY A 545 -16.75 -10.34 -1.93
N ALA A 546 -16.97 -9.13 -2.48
CA ALA A 546 -16.95 -7.91 -1.68
C ALA A 546 -18.35 -7.71 -1.08
N VAL A 547 -18.47 -7.77 0.25
CA VAL A 547 -19.77 -7.71 0.96
C VAL A 547 -20.07 -6.34 1.58
N ALA A 548 -19.10 -5.42 1.55
CA ALA A 548 -19.23 -4.04 2.01
C ALA A 548 -18.30 -3.11 1.23
N ARG A 549 -18.61 -1.81 1.21
CA ARG A 549 -17.80 -0.74 0.59
C ARG A 549 -17.46 -0.96 -0.88
N CYS A 550 -18.45 -1.33 -1.69
CA CYS A 550 -18.28 -1.44 -3.15
C CYS A 550 -17.68 -0.15 -3.74
N HIS A 551 -18.05 1.02 -3.19
CA HIS A 551 -17.53 2.33 -3.56
C HIS A 551 -16.01 2.56 -3.37
N PHE A 552 -15.28 1.72 -2.61
CA PHE A 552 -13.81 1.79 -2.53
C PHE A 552 -13.15 1.31 -3.83
N CYS A 553 -13.60 0.17 -4.34
CA CYS A 553 -12.98 -0.51 -5.49
C CYS A 553 -13.62 -0.13 -6.82
N HIS A 554 -14.91 0.20 -6.85
CA HIS A 554 -15.62 0.66 -8.05
C HIS A 554 -15.34 2.13 -8.37
N SER A 555 -14.07 2.43 -8.63
CA SER A 555 -13.54 3.79 -8.81
C SER A 555 -13.72 4.31 -10.24
N LYS A 556 -12.91 5.30 -10.66
CA LYS A 556 -12.91 5.95 -11.97
C LYS A 556 -12.74 4.96 -13.15
N ASP A 557 -11.98 3.89 -12.98
CA ASP A 557 -11.74 2.86 -14.01
C ASP A 557 -12.73 1.67 -13.92
N LYS A 558 -13.34 1.46 -12.75
CA LYS A 558 -14.35 0.40 -12.47
C LYS A 558 -15.74 0.96 -12.13
N LEU A 559 -16.11 2.08 -12.75
CA LEU A 559 -17.35 2.82 -12.48
C LEU A 559 -18.59 1.93 -12.54
N MET A 560 -19.45 2.05 -11.52
CA MET A 560 -20.81 1.49 -11.49
C MET A 560 -21.73 2.25 -12.45
N LEU A 561 -21.47 2.17 -13.76
CA LEU A 561 -22.26 2.90 -14.77
C LEU A 561 -23.75 2.53 -14.66
N ASN A 562 -24.63 3.53 -14.74
CA ASN A 562 -26.07 3.38 -14.59
C ASN A 562 -26.53 2.80 -13.23
N HIS A 563 -25.85 3.11 -12.13
CA HIS A 563 -26.27 2.75 -10.76
C HIS A 563 -26.71 4.00 -9.98
N GLY A 564 -27.66 4.77 -10.55
CA GLY A 564 -28.22 5.96 -9.91
C GLY A 564 -27.16 6.94 -9.40
N ASP A 565 -27.33 7.42 -8.17
CA ASP A 565 -26.39 8.33 -7.53
C ASP A 565 -25.09 7.67 -7.06
N ALA A 566 -25.07 6.37 -6.75
CA ALA A 566 -23.83 5.65 -6.39
C ALA A 566 -22.74 5.75 -7.48
N SER A 567 -23.14 5.87 -8.74
CA SER A 567 -22.25 6.07 -9.89
C SER A 567 -21.60 7.47 -9.96
N LYS A 568 -22.20 8.47 -9.30
CA LYS A 568 -21.88 9.89 -9.45
C LYS A 568 -20.82 10.34 -8.44
N ASN A 569 -20.15 11.44 -8.78
CA ASN A 569 -19.33 12.20 -7.85
C ASN A 569 -20.13 13.41 -7.36
N PHE A 570 -20.13 13.65 -6.05
CA PHE A 570 -20.75 14.79 -5.41
C PHE A 570 -19.69 15.69 -4.79
N PRO A 571 -19.76 17.02 -4.97
CA PRO A 571 -19.04 17.95 -4.12
C PRO A 571 -19.40 17.71 -2.65
N PHE A 572 -18.41 17.76 -1.75
CA PHE A 572 -18.66 17.51 -0.32
C PHE A 572 -19.78 18.42 0.23
N ASP A 573 -19.89 19.68 -0.21
CA ASP A 573 -20.93 20.63 0.22
C ASP A 573 -22.35 20.32 -0.31
N LYS A 574 -22.51 19.26 -1.09
CA LYS A 574 -23.79 18.69 -1.55
C LYS A 574 -24.13 17.37 -0.89
N VAL A 575 -23.24 16.83 -0.06
CA VAL A 575 -23.46 15.57 0.66
C VAL A 575 -23.95 15.85 2.07
N GLN A 576 -25.05 15.19 2.41
CA GLN A 576 -25.57 15.10 3.76
C GLN A 576 -25.00 13.84 4.43
N CYS A 577 -24.51 14.02 5.66
CA CYS A 577 -24.00 12.95 6.48
C CYS A 577 -25.14 12.23 7.22
N PHE A 578 -24.98 10.92 7.37
CA PHE A 578 -25.99 10.05 7.97
C PHE A 578 -25.37 9.10 8.99
N GLY A 579 -26.22 8.59 9.87
CA GLY A 579 -25.85 7.58 10.86
C GLY A 579 -25.18 8.13 12.11
N VAL A 580 -24.62 7.20 12.87
CA VAL A 580 -24.02 7.42 14.18
C VAL A 580 -22.65 6.74 14.18
N THR A 581 -21.60 7.41 14.65
CA THR A 581 -20.27 6.77 14.75
C THR A 581 -20.23 5.73 15.86
N GLN A 582 -19.23 4.85 15.85
CA GLN A 582 -19.04 3.83 16.89
C GLN A 582 -18.94 4.41 18.33
N ARG A 583 -18.53 5.68 18.52
CA ARG A 583 -18.62 6.40 19.82
C ARG A 583 -19.92 7.16 20.07
N ALA A 584 -20.99 6.83 19.37
CA ALA A 584 -22.31 7.46 19.48
C ALA A 584 -22.37 8.94 19.02
N ASN A 585 -21.52 9.37 18.08
CA ASN A 585 -21.65 10.71 17.49
C ASN A 585 -22.71 10.73 16.38
N GLU A 586 -23.83 11.40 16.62
CA GLU A 586 -24.90 11.64 15.63
C GLU A 586 -24.44 12.56 14.49
N LEU A 587 -24.53 12.10 13.23
CA LEU A 587 -24.15 12.89 12.04
C LEU A 587 -25.36 13.36 11.21
N ASN A 588 -26.55 12.86 11.50
CA ASN A 588 -27.77 13.04 10.71
C ASN A 588 -28.09 14.53 10.45
N GLY A 589 -28.01 14.94 9.18
CA GLY A 589 -28.37 16.29 8.72
C GLY A 589 -27.20 17.29 8.68
N GLU A 590 -26.00 16.87 9.06
CA GLU A 590 -24.78 17.65 8.84
C GLU A 590 -24.42 17.67 7.36
N MET A 591 -23.87 18.79 6.88
CA MET A 591 -23.52 19.01 5.47
C MET A 591 -22.02 19.21 5.32
N GLY A 592 -21.45 18.73 4.22
CA GLY A 592 -20.02 18.87 3.92
C GLY A 592 -19.27 17.55 4.05
N PRO A 593 -17.95 17.59 4.23
CA PRO A 593 -17.14 16.39 4.34
C PRO A 593 -17.37 15.71 5.68
N CYS A 594 -17.99 14.54 5.68
CA CYS A 594 -18.43 13.90 6.91
C CYS A 594 -17.29 13.52 7.88
N ALA A 595 -16.10 13.20 7.38
CA ALA A 595 -14.92 13.00 8.23
C ALA A 595 -14.51 14.30 8.98
N ASP A 596 -14.68 15.48 8.38
CA ASP A 596 -14.44 16.76 9.07
C ASP A 596 -15.52 17.00 10.16
N VAL A 597 -16.78 16.64 9.85
CA VAL A 597 -17.90 16.73 10.80
C VAL A 597 -17.67 15.82 12.00
N VAL A 598 -17.29 14.56 11.79
CA VAL A 598 -16.93 13.60 12.84
C VAL A 598 -15.85 14.17 13.76
N LYS A 599 -14.76 14.69 13.18
CA LYS A 599 -13.64 15.31 13.91
C LYS A 599 -14.06 16.54 14.73
N SER A 600 -15.09 17.25 14.31
CA SER A 600 -15.66 18.37 15.08
C SER A 600 -16.49 17.92 16.30
N LYS A 601 -17.05 16.70 16.27
CA LYS A 601 -17.94 16.16 17.32
C LYS A 601 -17.21 15.33 18.37
N ASP A 602 -16.33 14.40 17.96
CA ASP A 602 -15.34 13.81 18.85
C ASP A 602 -13.92 14.27 18.47
N PRO A 603 -13.48 15.44 18.99
CA PRO A 603 -12.12 15.90 18.80
C PRO A 603 -11.11 15.07 19.62
N THR A 604 -11.57 14.15 20.50
CA THR A 604 -10.75 13.17 21.24
C THR A 604 -10.67 11.81 20.55
N THR A 605 -11.17 11.70 19.32
CA THR A 605 -10.81 10.63 18.41
C THR A 605 -9.30 10.56 18.30
N LYS A 606 -8.71 9.54 18.92
CA LYS A 606 -7.30 9.19 18.73
C LYS A 606 -7.17 8.54 17.35
N ASP A 607 -7.26 9.39 16.34
CA ASP A 607 -7.13 8.99 14.97
C ASP A 607 -5.72 8.47 14.72
N MET A 608 -5.58 7.41 13.92
CA MET A 608 -4.26 7.07 13.37
C MET A 608 -3.79 8.19 12.45
N LEU A 609 -4.69 8.89 11.76
CA LEU A 609 -4.35 10.03 10.90
C LEU A 609 -3.80 11.22 11.74
N ASP A 610 -4.25 11.41 12.99
CA ASP A 610 -3.67 12.37 13.95
C ASP A 610 -2.30 11.89 14.51
N LEU A 611 -1.86 10.64 14.27
CA LEU A 611 -0.52 10.18 14.68
C LEU A 611 0.59 10.65 13.74
N TYR A 612 0.26 10.90 12.48
CA TYR A 612 1.21 11.23 11.42
C TYR A 612 1.00 12.69 10.95
N ARG A 613 1.74 13.14 9.93
CA ARG A 613 1.79 14.55 9.48
C ARG A 613 0.52 15.00 8.76
N HIS A 614 -0.60 15.08 9.50
CA HIS A 614 -1.79 15.79 9.07
C HIS A 614 -1.45 17.28 8.96
N ASN A 615 -1.39 17.81 7.74
CA ASN A 615 -1.04 19.20 7.42
C ASN A 615 -2.10 20.25 7.86
N GLY A 616 -2.85 19.96 8.93
CA GLY A 616 -4.03 20.72 9.37
C GLY A 616 -5.23 20.74 8.42
N THR A 617 -5.08 20.43 7.13
CA THR A 617 -6.15 20.68 6.15
C THR A 617 -7.32 19.71 6.28
N THR A 618 -8.48 20.27 6.57
CA THR A 618 -9.75 19.52 6.56
C THR A 618 -10.13 19.22 5.10
N TYR A 619 -10.99 18.23 4.84
CA TYR A 619 -11.43 17.89 3.48
C TYR A 619 -12.09 19.11 2.79
N GLY A 620 -12.82 19.93 3.54
CA GLY A 620 -13.43 21.19 3.08
C GLY A 620 -12.43 22.32 2.78
N GLN A 621 -11.14 22.13 3.05
CA GLN A 621 -10.07 23.10 2.77
C GLN A 621 -9.20 22.70 1.56
N GLN A 622 -9.40 21.51 0.98
CA GLN A 622 -8.67 21.08 -0.21
C GLN A 622 -9.04 21.89 -1.46
N ALA A 623 -8.24 21.82 -2.52
CA ALA A 623 -8.61 22.37 -3.82
C ALA A 623 -9.93 21.76 -4.31
N ALA A 624 -10.82 22.56 -4.92
CA ALA A 624 -12.18 22.15 -5.30
C ALA A 624 -12.25 20.89 -6.20
N SER A 625 -11.20 20.61 -6.98
CA SER A 625 -11.08 19.37 -7.78
C SER A 625 -10.91 18.09 -6.96
N LYS A 626 -10.45 18.20 -5.70
CA LYS A 626 -10.35 17.11 -4.72
C LYS A 626 -11.52 17.05 -3.73
N GLN A 627 -12.41 18.05 -3.73
CA GLN A 627 -13.54 18.11 -2.80
C GLN A 627 -14.73 17.23 -3.23
N LEU A 628 -14.47 15.99 -3.64
CA LEU A 628 -15.45 15.08 -4.22
C LEU A 628 -15.56 13.77 -3.41
N THR A 629 -16.78 13.28 -3.22
CA THR A 629 -17.06 11.92 -2.76
C THR A 629 -17.96 11.18 -3.74
N ARG A 630 -18.03 9.85 -3.62
CA ARG A 630 -19.00 9.01 -4.33
C ARG A 630 -20.38 9.10 -3.67
N GLY A 631 -21.42 8.74 -4.41
CA GLY A 631 -22.79 8.65 -3.87
C GLY A 631 -22.99 7.59 -2.78
N ASN A 632 -22.00 6.72 -2.54
CA ASN A 632 -21.89 5.91 -1.33
C ASN A 632 -20.50 6.15 -0.70
N SER A 633 -20.45 6.20 0.63
CA SER A 633 -19.23 6.29 1.44
C SER A 633 -19.44 5.67 2.83
N ASP A 634 -18.45 5.72 3.72
CA ASP A 634 -18.61 5.31 5.14
C ASP A 634 -19.49 6.25 6.00
N TRP A 635 -20.01 7.35 5.43
CA TRP A 635 -20.84 8.34 6.12
C TRP A 635 -22.05 8.85 5.31
N HIS A 636 -22.24 8.35 4.10
CA HIS A 636 -23.32 8.75 3.20
C HIS A 636 -23.75 7.56 2.35
N THR A 637 -25.06 7.41 2.16
CA THR A 637 -25.66 6.29 1.43
C THR A 637 -26.64 6.84 0.41
N SER A 638 -26.54 6.35 -0.81
CA SER A 638 -27.41 6.73 -1.92
C SER A 638 -28.82 6.23 -1.68
N GLU A 639 -29.80 7.13 -1.69
CA GLU A 639 -31.24 6.80 -1.66
C GLU A 639 -31.70 5.98 -2.89
N THR A 640 -30.96 6.06 -4.00
CA THR A 640 -31.30 5.37 -5.27
C THR A 640 -30.50 4.11 -5.52
N PHE A 641 -29.41 3.87 -4.79
CA PHE A 641 -28.58 2.66 -4.91
C PHE A 641 -27.76 2.43 -3.62
N PRO A 642 -28.39 2.06 -2.49
CA PRO A 642 -27.69 1.91 -1.21
C PRO A 642 -26.69 0.74 -1.23
N ASP A 643 -25.40 1.04 -1.02
CA ASP A 643 -24.29 0.09 -0.79
C ASP A 643 -24.31 -0.36 0.68
N PRO A 644 -24.18 -1.65 1.01
CA PRO A 644 -23.99 -2.79 0.11
C PRO A 644 -25.29 -3.46 -0.34
N TYR A 645 -26.45 -3.15 0.25
CA TYR A 645 -27.70 -3.91 0.10
C TYR A 645 -28.16 -4.07 -1.35
N SER A 646 -28.10 -2.99 -2.15
CA SER A 646 -28.39 -3.06 -3.60
C SER A 646 -27.30 -3.81 -4.36
N CYS A 647 -26.03 -3.61 -3.98
CA CYS A 647 -24.89 -4.27 -4.61
C CYS A 647 -24.98 -5.79 -4.45
N ILE A 648 -25.07 -6.30 -3.21
CA ILE A 648 -25.07 -7.74 -2.92
C ILE A 648 -26.37 -8.45 -3.33
N THR A 649 -27.51 -7.75 -3.36
CA THR A 649 -28.75 -8.29 -3.96
C THR A 649 -28.56 -8.54 -5.45
N CYS A 650 -28.06 -7.56 -6.21
CA CYS A 650 -27.90 -7.69 -7.66
C CYS A 650 -26.68 -8.53 -8.07
N HIS A 651 -25.58 -8.44 -7.31
CA HIS A 651 -24.31 -9.13 -7.53
C HIS A 651 -24.10 -10.23 -6.50
N VAL A 652 -24.87 -11.32 -6.61
CA VAL A 652 -24.72 -12.49 -5.72
C VAL A 652 -23.28 -12.97 -5.72
N SER A 653 -22.69 -13.00 -4.52
CA SER A 653 -21.41 -13.66 -4.27
C SER A 653 -21.61 -15.17 -4.38
N LYS A 654 -20.71 -15.84 -5.11
CA LYS A 654 -20.73 -17.29 -5.29
C LYS A 654 -20.08 -18.03 -4.13
#